data_AF-A0A6A5WWT0-F1
#
_entry.id   AF-A0A6A5WWT0-F1
#
_cell.length_a   1.000
_cell.length_b   1.000
_cell.length_c   1.000
_cell.angle_alpha   90.00
_cell.angle_beta   90.00
_cell.angle_gamma   90.00
#
_symmetry.space_group_name_H-M   'P 1'
#
loop_
_entity.id
_entity.type
_entity.pdbx_description
1 polymer ?
#
loop_
_entity_poly.entity_id
_entity_poly.type
_entity_poly.pdbx_seq_one_letter_code
_entity_poly.pdbx_strand_id
1 'polypeptide(L)'
;MATPTRLPFNPQPVHHLPPPSKPKPRVFILTDISPEASAGDSLARYLLYANQFETEGLVACTSARNPEGVFVGEIEKVLEGYGRLVGRLNRHAGEEVGGVGSGGFWPRVEELRGVVRGGSEIYGLAALSDAEPLSPGAQLLFERIVKPSQRPLWVLAWGGTNTLASVLYKIDNDYTPEDAARLLSRIRVYAISDQDDTGAWIRSNFPSVCWIGSVHGFGQYSMAAWSGISGEDHYGFDQGGPDRTKITPEWIEDNIQLGPFANIYNGNSDPILSSNSTGILEEATPSFLYLIQNGLSYPEAPDFGSWGGRYISTNPPSLTPGPPHPLSLGAIHYSDAVDTVFGRDGRSYTSNHATIWRWRSAIQNDFAARVQWSLTPFAGANHHPIIVINGAGGIAPVKIEAEAGSEVVLDASKTHDPDGDGLMFKWWQYREPSCTSMSTPLSPSAPLSSNSKPAQSSQSLPPSLPGFIPLASVGTLSLAQVDGHATKVKVRVPPPEVCAVDVRTKRPVARGQVLHLILEVMDDGVPALTSYRRVMIQVTNRDLRGGVEVKAPEVEGGVVMKEVEVEAKKEVEKEVKTEVAVIEVENENEKKEEVEVEITTQADEERKQVGIPQLVGNEIPAGVVPEESQTKDVVEAKVEEISKSKEGDEGDVDVEPMQGVEQAWCHEKN
;
A
#
# COMPACT_ATOMS: atom_id res chain seq x y z
N MET A 1 26.71 22.58 0.66
CA MET A 1 26.32 22.28 -0.74
C MET A 1 25.00 22.99 -0.99
N ALA A 2 24.91 23.77 -2.07
CA ALA A 2 23.75 24.60 -2.37
C ALA A 2 22.58 23.73 -2.84
N THR A 3 21.41 23.88 -2.22
CA THR A 3 20.14 23.27 -2.62
C THR A 3 19.68 23.87 -3.96
N PRO A 4 19.57 23.10 -5.05
CA PRO A 4 19.04 23.62 -6.30
C PRO A 4 17.51 23.69 -6.20
N THR A 5 16.98 24.86 -6.55
CA THR A 5 15.56 25.18 -6.59
C THR A 5 14.90 24.34 -7.70
N ARG A 6 14.21 23.25 -7.32
CA ARG A 6 13.47 22.38 -8.25
C ARG A 6 12.16 23.07 -8.69
N LEU A 7 11.92 23.15 -10.00
CA LEU A 7 10.69 23.70 -10.58
C LEU A 7 9.48 22.78 -10.33
N PRO A 8 8.26 23.32 -10.16
CA PRO A 8 7.05 22.52 -9.91
C PRO A 8 6.64 21.72 -11.16
N PHE A 9 6.52 20.40 -10.98
CA PHE A 9 6.07 19.43 -11.97
C PHE A 9 4.57 19.61 -12.27
N ASN A 10 4.20 19.67 -13.56
CA ASN A 10 2.82 19.76 -14.03
C ASN A 10 2.44 18.44 -14.73
N PRO A 11 1.65 17.53 -14.11
CA PRO A 11 1.25 16.29 -14.75
C PRO A 11 0.10 16.54 -15.74
N GLN A 12 0.38 16.38 -17.03
CA GLN A 12 -0.67 16.27 -18.06
C GLN A 12 -1.05 14.79 -18.25
N PRO A 13 -2.34 14.41 -18.14
CA PRO A 13 -2.78 13.03 -18.36
C PRO A 13 -2.93 12.75 -19.86
N VAL A 14 -2.04 11.96 -20.43
CA VAL A 14 -2.16 11.48 -21.82
C VAL A 14 -2.94 10.16 -21.82
N HIS A 15 -4.24 10.23 -22.09
CA HIS A 15 -5.09 9.06 -22.28
C HIS A 15 -5.26 8.73 -23.78
N HIS A 16 -4.47 7.78 -24.27
CA HIS A 16 -4.83 6.96 -25.43
C HIS A 16 -4.56 5.49 -25.09
N LEU A 17 -5.62 4.72 -24.85
CA LEU A 17 -5.52 3.27 -24.59
C LEU A 17 -5.49 2.50 -25.93
N PRO A 18 -4.52 1.59 -26.14
CA PRO A 18 -4.53 0.67 -27.28
C PRO A 18 -5.47 -0.53 -27.06
N PRO A 19 -6.06 -1.13 -28.12
CA PRO A 19 -6.76 -2.43 -28.07
C PRO A 19 -5.79 -3.61 -28.38
N PRO A 20 -6.22 -4.89 -28.42
CA PRO A 20 -6.74 -5.72 -27.35
C PRO A 20 -5.91 -7.02 -27.16
N SER A 21 -4.57 -6.95 -27.16
CA SER A 21 -3.75 -7.88 -26.37
C SER A 21 -3.10 -7.05 -25.27
N LYS A 22 -3.48 -7.30 -24.02
CA LYS A 22 -2.94 -6.52 -22.91
C LYS A 22 -1.45 -6.86 -22.77
N PRO A 23 -0.52 -5.89 -22.84
CA PRO A 23 0.88 -6.19 -22.64
C PRO A 23 1.10 -6.68 -21.20
N LYS A 24 1.88 -7.75 -21.04
CA LYS A 24 2.31 -8.24 -19.73
C LYS A 24 3.00 -7.10 -18.95
N PRO A 25 2.74 -6.93 -17.64
CA PRO A 25 3.52 -6.01 -16.83
C PRO A 25 5.01 -6.37 -16.89
N ARG A 26 5.87 -5.35 -17.07
CA ARG A 26 7.32 -5.50 -16.99
C ARG A 26 7.70 -5.56 -15.52
N VAL A 27 8.38 -6.62 -15.11
CA VAL A 27 8.69 -6.90 -13.70
C VAL A 27 10.20 -7.10 -13.51
N PHE A 28 10.75 -6.46 -12.49
CA PHE A 28 12.13 -6.62 -12.03
C PHE A 28 12.09 -6.92 -10.53
N ILE A 29 12.60 -8.08 -10.12
CA ILE A 29 12.55 -8.51 -8.71
C ILE A 29 13.90 -8.28 -8.06
N LEU A 30 13.89 -7.59 -6.92
CA LEU A 30 15.00 -7.50 -5.97
C LEU A 30 14.66 -8.40 -4.78
N THR A 31 15.43 -9.46 -4.55
CA THR A 31 15.13 -10.46 -3.53
C THR A 31 16.32 -10.75 -2.64
N ASP A 32 16.08 -10.78 -1.34
CA ASP A 32 17.03 -11.21 -0.32
C ASP A 32 17.01 -12.74 -0.09
N ILE A 33 16.61 -13.50 -1.12
CA ILE A 33 16.60 -14.96 -1.09
C ILE A 33 17.92 -15.50 -0.54
N SER A 34 17.80 -16.40 0.43
CA SER A 34 18.90 -17.10 1.08
C SER A 34 18.46 -18.53 1.42
N PRO A 35 19.38 -19.44 1.77
CA PRO A 35 19.03 -20.79 2.20
C PRO A 35 18.09 -20.84 3.43
N GLU A 36 18.12 -19.83 4.29
CA GLU A 36 17.38 -19.75 5.56
C GLU A 36 16.09 -18.91 5.48
N ALA A 37 15.85 -18.21 4.36
CA ALA A 37 14.77 -17.24 4.20
C ALA A 37 13.60 -17.75 3.33
N SER A 38 12.38 -17.30 3.63
CA SER A 38 11.13 -17.73 2.96
C SER A 38 10.92 -17.13 1.56
N ALA A 39 11.80 -16.25 1.07
CA ALA A 39 11.68 -15.64 -0.26
C ALA A 39 11.72 -16.68 -1.40
N GLY A 40 12.30 -17.88 -1.16
CA GLY A 40 12.28 -19.00 -2.10
C GLY A 40 10.87 -19.50 -2.43
N ASP A 41 9.97 -19.55 -1.44
CA ASP A 41 8.59 -19.99 -1.64
C ASP A 41 7.80 -18.99 -2.50
N SER A 42 8.01 -17.69 -2.26
CA SER A 42 7.41 -16.62 -3.07
C SER A 42 7.92 -16.65 -4.51
N LEU A 43 9.21 -16.95 -4.72
CA LEU A 43 9.78 -17.13 -6.05
C LEU A 43 9.20 -18.36 -6.75
N ALA A 44 9.11 -19.50 -6.06
CA ALA A 44 8.54 -20.73 -6.59
C ALA A 44 7.09 -20.50 -7.05
N ARG A 45 6.28 -19.82 -6.22
CA ARG A 45 4.93 -19.43 -6.63
C ARG A 45 4.93 -18.45 -7.79
N TYR A 46 5.75 -17.38 -7.76
CA TYR A 46 5.86 -16.42 -8.87
C TYR A 46 6.06 -17.11 -10.22
N LEU A 47 6.88 -18.17 -10.27
CA LEU A 47 7.15 -18.91 -11.50
C LEU A 47 5.94 -19.66 -12.06
N LEU A 48 4.97 -20.05 -11.22
CA LEU A 48 3.67 -20.54 -11.68
C LEU A 48 2.78 -19.45 -12.29
N TYR A 49 3.12 -18.18 -12.08
CA TYR A 49 2.45 -17.01 -12.65
C TYR A 49 3.30 -16.29 -13.71
N ALA A 50 4.51 -16.77 -14.00
CA ALA A 50 5.45 -16.08 -14.89
C ALA A 50 4.90 -15.89 -16.31
N ASN A 51 3.87 -16.64 -16.72
CA ASN A 51 3.17 -16.33 -17.96
C ASN A 51 2.48 -14.97 -17.93
N GLN A 52 2.08 -14.42 -16.79
CA GLN A 52 1.42 -13.12 -16.71
C GLN A 52 2.38 -11.93 -16.78
N PHE A 53 3.70 -12.17 -16.71
CA PHE A 53 4.70 -11.12 -16.58
C PHE A 53 5.73 -11.15 -17.71
N GLU A 54 6.32 -9.99 -17.98
CA GLU A 54 7.59 -9.87 -18.70
C GLU A 54 8.67 -9.68 -17.65
N THR A 55 9.28 -10.78 -17.21
CA THR A 55 10.36 -10.77 -16.21
C THR A 55 11.64 -10.24 -16.85
N GLU A 56 12.07 -9.05 -16.43
CA GLU A 56 13.24 -8.37 -16.98
C GLU A 56 14.47 -8.43 -16.08
N GLY A 57 14.31 -8.91 -14.84
CA GLY A 57 15.37 -9.11 -13.86
C GLY A 57 14.92 -9.98 -12.68
N LEU A 58 15.79 -10.90 -12.29
CA LEU A 58 15.72 -11.67 -11.04
C LEU A 58 17.03 -11.44 -10.30
N VAL A 59 17.04 -10.50 -9.37
CA VAL A 59 18.28 -10.01 -8.76
C VAL A 59 18.32 -10.31 -7.27
N ALA A 60 19.31 -11.12 -6.86
CA ALA A 60 19.60 -11.33 -5.46
C ALA A 60 20.21 -10.04 -4.86
N CYS A 61 19.79 -9.60 -3.69
CA CYS A 61 20.27 -8.39 -3.03
C CYS A 61 20.38 -8.56 -1.51
N THR A 62 21.03 -7.63 -0.84
CA THR A 62 21.07 -7.58 0.63
C THR A 62 19.74 -7.12 1.22
N SER A 63 19.53 -7.36 2.51
CA SER A 63 18.45 -6.78 3.31
C SER A 63 18.86 -6.71 4.79
N ALA A 64 18.02 -6.15 5.65
CA ALA A 64 18.29 -6.09 7.09
C ALA A 64 18.39 -7.49 7.73
N ARG A 65 17.78 -8.51 7.11
CA ARG A 65 17.89 -9.92 7.53
C ARG A 65 19.13 -10.60 6.95
N ASN A 66 19.62 -10.10 5.82
CA ASN A 66 20.76 -10.63 5.11
C ASN A 66 21.69 -9.50 4.63
N PRO A 67 22.40 -8.82 5.55
CA PRO A 67 23.14 -7.60 5.23
C PRO A 67 24.45 -7.88 4.47
N GLU A 68 24.99 -9.09 4.56
CA GLU A 68 26.31 -9.46 3.99
C GLU A 68 26.20 -10.50 2.87
N GLY A 69 25.00 -10.95 2.50
CA GLY A 69 24.82 -12.08 1.57
C GLY A 69 24.04 -11.73 0.30
N VAL A 70 24.56 -12.14 -0.85
CA VAL A 70 23.85 -12.13 -2.14
C VAL A 70 23.87 -13.54 -2.72
N PHE A 71 22.73 -14.25 -2.67
CA PHE A 71 22.68 -15.68 -2.99
C PHE A 71 22.02 -15.98 -4.34
N VAL A 72 22.71 -15.62 -5.43
CA VAL A 72 22.26 -15.89 -6.81
C VAL A 72 21.98 -17.39 -7.04
N GLY A 73 22.76 -18.28 -6.41
CA GLY A 73 22.59 -19.72 -6.51
C GLY A 73 21.23 -20.22 -6.03
N GLU A 74 20.58 -19.55 -5.08
CA GLU A 74 19.24 -19.95 -4.61
C GLU A 74 18.17 -19.67 -5.67
N ILE A 75 18.30 -18.55 -6.42
CA ILE A 75 17.43 -18.29 -7.58
C ILE A 75 17.60 -19.40 -8.62
N GLU A 76 18.84 -19.78 -8.93
CA GLU A 76 19.14 -20.83 -9.91
C GLU A 76 18.59 -22.21 -9.52
N LYS A 77 18.63 -22.57 -8.24
CA LYS A 77 18.01 -23.81 -7.73
C LYS A 77 16.50 -23.84 -7.97
N VAL A 78 15.80 -22.75 -7.66
CA VAL A 78 14.36 -22.64 -7.89
C VAL A 78 14.04 -22.70 -9.40
N LEU A 79 14.85 -22.02 -10.23
CA LEU A 79 14.71 -22.07 -11.70
C LEU A 79 14.97 -23.48 -12.28
N GLU A 80 15.89 -24.25 -11.70
CA GLU A 80 16.12 -25.63 -12.12
C GLU A 80 14.88 -26.49 -11.90
N GLY A 81 14.24 -26.39 -10.74
CA GLY A 81 12.99 -27.11 -10.48
C GLY A 81 11.86 -26.65 -11.40
N TYR A 82 11.72 -25.34 -11.62
CA TYR A 82 10.76 -24.79 -12.58
C TYR A 82 10.93 -25.33 -14.00
N GLY A 83 12.17 -25.62 -14.42
CA GLY A 83 12.42 -26.22 -15.75
C GLY A 83 11.83 -27.60 -15.94
N ARG A 84 11.54 -28.30 -14.85
CA ARG A 84 10.83 -29.60 -14.88
C ARG A 84 9.31 -29.43 -15.04
N LEU A 85 8.79 -28.21 -14.83
CA LEU A 85 7.36 -27.89 -14.82
C LEU A 85 6.91 -27.17 -16.10
N VAL A 86 7.74 -26.26 -16.63
CA VAL A 86 7.37 -25.30 -17.69
C VAL A 86 6.77 -25.95 -18.94
N GLY A 87 7.27 -27.12 -19.35
CA GLY A 87 6.75 -27.84 -20.50
C GLY A 87 5.32 -28.38 -20.31
N ARG A 88 4.90 -28.66 -19.07
CA ARG A 88 3.52 -29.05 -18.74
C ARG A 88 2.64 -27.82 -18.55
N LEU A 89 3.12 -26.81 -17.82
CA LEU A 89 2.41 -25.53 -17.66
C LEU A 89 2.02 -24.93 -19.03
N ASN A 90 2.91 -24.99 -20.02
CA ASN A 90 2.64 -24.50 -21.37
C ASN A 90 1.60 -25.32 -22.17
N ARG A 91 1.12 -26.46 -21.66
CA ARG A 91 -0.05 -27.17 -22.21
C ARG A 91 -1.38 -26.57 -21.76
N HIS A 92 -1.33 -25.74 -20.72
CA HIS A 92 -2.46 -24.95 -20.22
C HIS A 92 -2.41 -23.50 -20.74
N ALA A 93 -1.51 -23.21 -21.68
CA ALA A 93 -1.41 -21.93 -22.36
C ALA A 93 -2.11 -21.96 -23.74
N GLY A 94 -2.75 -20.86 -24.13
CA GLY A 94 -3.36 -20.71 -25.45
C GLY A 94 -4.40 -19.59 -25.49
N GLU A 95 -4.79 -19.15 -26.68
CA GLU A 95 -5.87 -18.16 -26.86
C GLU A 95 -7.25 -18.72 -26.48
N GLU A 96 -7.44 -20.04 -26.61
CA GLU A 96 -8.68 -20.74 -26.28
C GLU A 96 -8.96 -20.78 -24.75
N VAL A 97 -7.92 -20.61 -23.92
CA VAL A 97 -8.00 -20.51 -22.44
C VAL A 97 -8.25 -19.06 -22.00
N GLY A 98 -8.94 -18.26 -22.84
CA GLY A 98 -9.08 -16.81 -22.67
C GLY A 98 -9.46 -16.38 -21.25
N GLY A 99 -9.09 -15.16 -20.83
CA GLY A 99 -9.46 -14.64 -19.49
C GLY A 99 -8.28 -14.60 -18.51
N VAL A 100 -8.54 -14.81 -17.21
CA VAL A 100 -7.57 -14.64 -16.10
C VAL A 100 -6.35 -15.58 -16.21
N GLY A 101 -6.50 -16.71 -16.91
CA GLY A 101 -5.41 -17.64 -17.23
C GLY A 101 -4.55 -17.23 -18.44
N SER A 102 -4.99 -16.29 -19.27
CA SER A 102 -4.36 -15.93 -20.55
C SER A 102 -3.21 -14.92 -20.41
N GLY A 103 -2.15 -15.33 -19.69
CA GLY A 103 -0.84 -14.66 -19.78
C GLY A 103 -0.06 -15.03 -21.04
N GLY A 104 -0.59 -15.92 -21.89
CA GLY A 104 0.20 -16.57 -22.94
C GLY A 104 1.11 -17.64 -22.36
N PHE A 105 2.22 -17.93 -23.06
CA PHE A 105 3.16 -18.96 -22.63
C PHE A 105 4.00 -18.52 -21.43
N TRP A 106 4.29 -19.47 -20.55
CA TRP A 106 5.30 -19.39 -19.51
C TRP A 106 6.70 -19.30 -20.16
N PRO A 107 7.57 -18.40 -19.66
CA PRO A 107 8.91 -18.21 -20.21
C PRO A 107 9.77 -19.46 -20.06
N ARG A 108 10.68 -19.69 -21.00
CA ARG A 108 11.63 -20.81 -20.88
C ARG A 108 12.60 -20.53 -19.73
N VAL A 109 13.14 -21.57 -19.13
CA VAL A 109 14.09 -21.42 -18.02
C VAL A 109 15.33 -20.65 -18.45
N GLU A 110 15.79 -20.87 -19.68
CA GLU A 110 16.95 -20.17 -20.24
C GLU A 110 16.70 -18.67 -20.39
N GLU A 111 15.45 -18.27 -20.66
CA GLU A 111 15.06 -16.85 -20.74
C GLU A 111 15.12 -16.20 -19.36
N LEU A 112 14.61 -16.90 -18.34
CA LEU A 112 14.68 -16.44 -16.94
C LEU A 112 16.11 -16.40 -16.42
N ARG A 113 16.91 -17.46 -16.65
CA ARG A 113 18.35 -17.48 -16.30
C ARG A 113 19.12 -16.33 -16.94
N GLY A 114 18.75 -15.96 -18.17
CA GLY A 114 19.35 -14.83 -18.88
C GLY A 114 19.26 -13.50 -18.12
N VAL A 115 18.27 -13.34 -17.24
CA VAL A 115 18.04 -12.14 -16.43
C VAL A 115 18.36 -12.30 -14.93
N VAL A 116 18.98 -13.41 -14.53
CA VAL A 116 19.45 -13.62 -13.16
C VAL A 116 20.77 -12.91 -12.93
N ARG A 117 20.87 -12.05 -11.91
CA ARG A 117 22.12 -11.35 -11.53
C ARG A 117 22.25 -11.19 -10.02
N GLY A 118 23.46 -10.91 -9.54
CA GLY A 118 23.70 -10.40 -8.18
C GLY A 118 23.62 -8.89 -8.14
N GLY A 119 22.94 -8.34 -7.15
CA GLY A 119 22.91 -6.93 -6.79
C GLY A 119 24.17 -6.50 -6.05
N SER A 120 24.13 -5.34 -5.40
CA SER A 120 25.23 -4.90 -4.54
C SER A 120 25.33 -5.79 -3.30
N GLU A 121 26.54 -6.27 -3.00
CA GLU A 121 26.88 -6.96 -1.74
C GLU A 121 27.09 -5.97 -0.59
N ILE A 122 27.23 -4.67 -0.89
CA ILE A 122 27.30 -3.61 0.11
C ILE A 122 25.87 -3.26 0.55
N TYR A 123 25.60 -3.34 1.85
CA TYR A 123 24.31 -3.05 2.44
C TYR A 123 23.93 -1.57 2.35
N GLY A 124 22.67 -1.31 2.02
CA GLY A 124 22.04 0.01 2.20
C GLY A 124 22.70 1.14 1.39
N LEU A 125 22.69 2.34 1.96
CA LEU A 125 23.23 3.55 1.34
C LEU A 125 24.75 3.51 1.14
N ALA A 126 25.47 2.64 1.84
CA ALA A 126 26.91 2.46 1.62
C ALA A 126 27.21 1.93 0.21
N ALA A 127 26.23 1.34 -0.49
CA ALA A 127 26.33 0.94 -1.89
C ALA A 127 26.34 2.11 -2.89
N LEU A 128 26.03 3.34 -2.44
CA LEU A 128 26.07 4.51 -3.29
C LEU A 128 27.50 5.05 -3.33
N SER A 129 28.20 4.79 -4.44
CA SER A 129 29.59 5.19 -4.63
C SER A 129 29.81 5.63 -6.08
N ASP A 130 30.52 6.74 -6.27
CA ASP A 130 31.05 7.16 -7.57
C ASP A 130 32.31 6.36 -7.97
N ALA A 131 32.97 5.73 -7.00
CA ALA A 131 34.23 5.01 -7.20
C ALA A 131 34.01 3.57 -7.69
N GLU A 132 32.90 2.95 -7.32
CA GLU A 132 32.58 1.57 -7.66
C GLU A 132 31.65 1.50 -8.87
N PRO A 133 31.89 0.57 -9.83
CA PRO A 133 30.94 0.34 -10.91
C PRO A 133 29.62 -0.22 -10.36
N LEU A 134 28.53 -0.04 -11.12
CA LEU A 134 27.27 -0.71 -10.81
C LEU A 134 27.47 -2.23 -10.72
N SER A 135 26.87 -2.85 -9.71
CA SER A 135 26.79 -4.31 -9.63
C SER A 135 26.11 -4.90 -10.88
N PRO A 136 26.32 -6.19 -11.22
CA PRO A 136 25.70 -6.78 -12.41
C PRO A 136 24.17 -6.65 -12.45
N GLY A 137 23.51 -6.73 -11.30
CA GLY A 137 22.06 -6.52 -11.17
C GLY A 137 21.65 -5.07 -11.32
N ALA A 138 22.41 -4.13 -10.76
CA ALA A 138 22.18 -2.69 -10.95
C ALA A 138 22.40 -2.28 -12.41
N GLN A 139 23.43 -2.81 -13.06
CA GLN A 139 23.70 -2.58 -14.48
C GLN A 139 22.54 -3.10 -15.36
N LEU A 140 22.03 -4.31 -15.08
CA LEU A 140 20.86 -4.84 -15.78
C LEU A 140 19.64 -3.93 -15.59
N LEU A 141 19.36 -3.49 -14.35
CA LEU A 141 18.25 -2.59 -14.05
C LEU A 141 18.38 -1.24 -14.77
N PHE A 142 19.58 -0.65 -14.75
CA PHE A 142 19.90 0.57 -15.48
C PHE A 142 19.57 0.41 -16.97
N GLU A 143 20.03 -0.67 -17.60
CA GLU A 143 19.72 -0.98 -19.00
C GLU A 143 18.22 -1.11 -19.28
N ARG A 144 17.45 -1.73 -18.36
CA ARG A 144 15.99 -1.84 -18.48
C ARG A 144 15.27 -0.50 -18.36
N ILE A 145 15.81 0.43 -17.56
CA ILE A 145 15.25 1.77 -17.37
C ILE A 145 15.58 2.65 -18.58
N VAL A 146 16.83 2.71 -19.03
CA VAL A 146 17.23 3.62 -20.13
C VAL A 146 16.71 3.15 -21.50
N LYS A 147 16.38 1.86 -21.64
CA LYS A 147 15.73 1.34 -22.86
C LYS A 147 14.45 2.14 -23.17
N PRO A 148 14.30 2.64 -24.42
CA PRO A 148 13.09 3.35 -24.83
C PRO A 148 11.83 2.49 -24.64
N SER A 149 10.90 2.98 -23.83
CA SER A 149 9.63 2.31 -23.52
C SER A 149 8.64 3.32 -22.96
N GLN A 150 7.37 3.18 -23.31
CA GLN A 150 6.27 3.93 -22.67
C GLN A 150 5.59 3.11 -21.56
N ARG A 151 5.95 1.83 -21.43
CA ARG A 151 5.38 0.95 -20.39
C ARG A 151 6.14 1.12 -19.08
N PRO A 152 5.42 1.19 -17.94
CA PRO A 152 6.06 1.23 -16.63
C PRO A 152 6.90 -0.03 -16.38
N LEU A 153 7.95 0.11 -15.58
CA LEU A 153 8.73 -1.00 -15.04
C LEU A 153 8.40 -1.14 -13.56
N TRP A 154 7.87 -2.29 -13.17
CA TRP A 154 7.58 -2.62 -11.78
C TRP A 154 8.81 -3.26 -11.14
N VAL A 155 9.36 -2.59 -10.13
CA VAL A 155 10.39 -3.11 -9.25
C VAL A 155 9.71 -3.69 -8.01
N LEU A 156 9.75 -5.01 -7.85
CA LEU A 156 9.24 -5.69 -6.67
C LEU A 156 10.39 -5.86 -5.69
N ALA A 157 10.34 -5.12 -4.58
CA ALA A 157 11.38 -5.12 -3.56
C ALA A 157 10.98 -6.10 -2.44
N TRP A 158 11.50 -7.32 -2.54
CA TRP A 158 11.32 -8.38 -1.55
C TRP A 158 12.39 -8.34 -0.46
N GLY A 159 13.55 -7.74 -0.78
CA GLY A 159 14.63 -7.42 0.16
C GLY A 159 14.92 -5.91 0.20
N GLY A 160 16.20 -5.55 0.35
CA GLY A 160 16.66 -4.16 0.27
C GLY A 160 16.51 -3.54 -1.12
N THR A 161 16.59 -2.21 -1.19
CA THR A 161 16.50 -1.45 -2.44
C THR A 161 17.81 -0.77 -2.83
N ASN A 162 18.94 -1.11 -2.21
CA ASN A 162 20.27 -0.61 -2.55
C ASN A 162 20.59 -0.68 -4.06
N THR A 163 20.21 -1.77 -4.72
CA THR A 163 20.41 -1.97 -6.17
C THR A 163 19.61 -0.96 -6.99
N LEU A 164 18.38 -0.65 -6.59
CA LEU A 164 17.59 0.41 -7.22
C LEU A 164 18.21 1.78 -6.91
N ALA A 165 18.60 2.03 -5.66
CA ALA A 165 19.18 3.29 -5.23
C ALA A 165 20.45 3.65 -6.02
N SER A 166 21.38 2.71 -6.24
CA SER A 166 22.59 2.93 -7.04
C SER A 166 22.27 3.31 -8.48
N VAL A 167 21.22 2.72 -9.07
CA VAL A 167 20.78 3.04 -10.43
C VAL A 167 20.13 4.42 -10.51
N LEU A 168 19.28 4.77 -9.54
CA LEU A 168 18.67 6.09 -9.46
C LEU A 168 19.72 7.19 -9.27
N TYR A 169 20.67 6.95 -8.36
CA TYR A 169 21.82 7.83 -8.13
C TYR A 169 22.63 8.05 -9.42
N LYS A 170 22.94 6.96 -10.14
CA LYS A 170 23.64 7.06 -11.43
C LYS A 170 22.85 7.85 -12.48
N ILE A 171 21.54 7.62 -12.59
CA ILE A 171 20.69 8.35 -13.54
C ILE A 171 20.67 9.86 -13.22
N ASP A 172 20.59 10.22 -11.94
CA ASP A 172 20.60 11.62 -11.49
C ASP A 172 21.91 12.33 -11.83
N ASN A 173 23.04 11.61 -11.73
CA ASN A 173 24.37 12.15 -12.05
C ASN A 173 24.66 12.21 -13.56
N ASP A 174 24.22 11.21 -14.33
CA ASP A 174 24.61 11.05 -15.74
C ASP A 174 23.69 11.75 -16.74
N TYR A 175 22.43 12.05 -16.36
CA TYR A 175 21.42 12.62 -17.26
C TYR A 175 21.02 14.04 -16.86
N THR A 176 20.49 14.82 -17.81
CA THR A 176 19.91 16.13 -17.46
C THR A 176 18.68 15.95 -16.57
N PRO A 177 18.30 16.96 -15.77
CA PRO A 177 17.12 16.87 -14.90
C PRO A 177 15.84 16.46 -15.63
N GLU A 178 15.63 16.92 -16.86
CA GLU A 178 14.47 16.58 -17.69
C GLU A 178 14.47 15.11 -18.12
N ASP A 179 15.63 14.61 -18.54
CA ASP A 179 15.77 13.21 -18.96
C ASP A 179 15.70 12.27 -17.76
N ALA A 180 16.34 12.60 -16.64
CA ALA A 180 16.21 11.87 -15.39
C ALA A 180 14.74 11.79 -14.97
N ALA A 181 14.04 12.92 -14.89
CA ALA A 181 12.61 12.95 -14.54
C ALA A 181 11.76 12.06 -15.47
N ARG A 182 12.02 12.07 -16.78
CA ARG A 182 11.35 11.20 -17.77
C ARG A 182 11.68 9.72 -17.58
N LEU A 183 12.91 9.38 -17.21
CA LEU A 183 13.30 7.99 -16.93
C LEU A 183 12.62 7.49 -15.66
N LEU A 184 12.66 8.29 -14.59
CA LEU A 184 12.15 7.96 -13.26
C LEU A 184 10.62 7.87 -13.20
N SER A 185 9.89 8.69 -13.98
CA SER A 185 8.42 8.69 -13.97
C SER A 185 7.78 7.37 -14.42
N ARG A 186 8.55 6.48 -15.05
CA ARG A 186 8.12 5.16 -15.52
C ARG A 186 8.37 4.05 -14.50
N ILE A 187 9.07 4.34 -13.41
CA ILE A 187 9.36 3.36 -12.37
C ILE A 187 8.15 3.26 -11.43
N ARG A 188 7.78 2.04 -11.10
CA ARG A 188 6.81 1.70 -10.05
C ARG A 188 7.51 0.77 -9.08
N VAL A 189 7.44 1.03 -7.79
CA VAL A 189 7.99 0.16 -6.75
C VAL A 189 6.85 -0.39 -5.92
N TYR A 190 6.87 -1.70 -5.69
CA TYR A 190 6.10 -2.34 -4.63
C TYR A 190 7.10 -2.96 -3.65
N ALA A 191 7.17 -2.41 -2.44
CA ALA A 191 8.09 -2.84 -1.40
C ALA A 191 7.38 -3.62 -0.28
N ILE A 192 7.95 -4.75 0.11
CA ILE A 192 7.54 -5.53 1.28
C ILE A 192 8.16 -4.89 2.52
N SER A 193 7.58 -3.75 2.90
CA SER A 193 8.16 -2.77 3.82
C SER A 193 9.56 -2.32 3.38
N ASP A 194 10.21 -1.45 4.16
CA ASP A 194 11.62 -1.13 3.92
C ASP A 194 12.51 -2.14 4.66
N GLN A 195 13.48 -2.69 3.93
CA GLN A 195 14.44 -3.65 4.48
C GLN A 195 15.89 -3.19 4.36
N ASP A 196 16.10 -1.92 4.03
CA ASP A 196 17.34 -1.20 4.22
C ASP A 196 17.05 0.31 4.35
N ASP A 197 18.07 1.12 4.55
CA ASP A 197 17.96 2.59 4.66
C ASP A 197 17.71 3.29 3.31
N THR A 198 17.75 2.57 2.19
CA THR A 198 17.61 3.16 0.86
C THR A 198 16.16 3.42 0.47
N GLY A 199 15.19 2.66 0.97
CA GLY A 199 13.77 2.86 0.62
C GLY A 199 13.25 4.23 1.04
N ALA A 200 13.51 4.62 2.29
CA ALA A 200 13.19 5.96 2.80
C ALA A 200 13.98 7.07 2.06
N TRP A 201 15.25 6.82 1.74
CA TRP A 201 16.07 7.75 0.97
C TRP A 201 15.52 7.95 -0.45
N ILE A 202 15.12 6.89 -1.16
CA ILE A 202 14.53 6.98 -2.51
C ILE A 202 13.27 7.83 -2.49
N ARG A 203 12.33 7.55 -1.57
CA ARG A 203 11.07 8.32 -1.46
C ARG A 203 11.31 9.80 -1.19
N SER A 204 12.41 10.14 -0.50
CA SER A 204 12.76 11.51 -0.16
C SER A 204 13.47 12.25 -1.30
N ASN A 205 14.36 11.57 -2.04
CA ASN A 205 15.22 12.19 -3.05
C ASN A 205 14.65 12.11 -4.47
N PHE A 206 13.85 11.07 -4.76
CA PHE A 206 13.23 10.79 -6.05
C PHE A 206 11.70 10.71 -5.97
N PRO A 207 11.01 11.81 -5.61
CA PRO A 207 9.56 11.82 -5.38
C PRO A 207 8.72 11.46 -6.61
N SER A 208 9.29 11.48 -7.82
CA SER A 208 8.63 11.05 -9.06
C SER A 208 8.59 9.53 -9.25
N VAL A 209 9.37 8.77 -8.47
CA VAL A 209 9.27 7.30 -8.43
C VAL A 209 8.02 6.95 -7.63
N CYS A 210 7.07 6.29 -8.28
CA CYS A 210 5.88 5.82 -7.62
C CYS A 210 6.22 4.66 -6.68
N TRP A 211 5.86 4.79 -5.41
CA TRP A 211 6.19 3.82 -4.37
C TRP A 211 4.94 3.34 -3.64
N ILE A 212 4.77 2.03 -3.59
CA ILE A 212 3.81 1.33 -2.73
C ILE A 212 4.61 0.63 -1.63
N GLY A 213 4.27 0.87 -0.37
CA GLY A 213 4.88 0.15 0.74
C GLY A 213 4.20 0.43 2.08
N SER A 214 4.18 -0.58 2.95
CA SER A 214 3.72 -0.42 4.32
C SER A 214 4.75 0.35 5.14
N VAL A 215 4.35 1.50 5.71
CA VAL A 215 5.22 2.32 6.57
C VAL A 215 4.76 2.19 8.02
N HIS A 216 5.67 1.69 8.86
CA HIS A 216 5.47 1.45 10.28
C HIS A 216 6.80 1.60 11.02
N GLY A 217 6.79 1.57 12.35
CA GLY A 217 8.04 1.46 13.12
C GLY A 217 8.83 0.22 12.68
N PHE A 218 10.15 0.31 12.54
CA PHE A 218 10.95 -0.81 12.03
C PHE A 218 10.73 -2.07 12.87
N GLY A 219 10.47 -3.21 12.22
CA GLY A 219 10.13 -4.47 12.87
C GLY A 219 8.66 -4.62 13.33
N GLN A 220 7.83 -3.57 13.30
CA GLN A 220 6.40 -3.65 13.63
C GLN A 220 5.56 -4.17 12.45
N TYR A 221 5.92 -5.33 11.91
CA TYR A 221 5.28 -5.93 10.73
C TYR A 221 3.82 -6.34 10.94
N SER A 222 3.36 -6.42 12.20
CA SER A 222 1.93 -6.58 12.53
C SER A 222 1.06 -5.42 12.04
N MET A 223 1.66 -4.28 11.67
CA MET A 223 0.95 -3.15 11.07
C MET A 223 0.99 -3.16 9.54
N ALA A 224 1.62 -4.13 8.89
CA ALA A 224 1.83 -4.11 7.45
C ALA A 224 0.76 -4.90 6.68
N ALA A 225 0.21 -4.32 5.62
CA ALA A 225 -0.85 -4.93 4.82
C ALA A 225 -0.44 -6.31 4.26
N TRP A 226 0.81 -6.44 3.78
CA TRP A 226 1.34 -7.67 3.17
C TRP A 226 1.24 -8.89 4.10
N SER A 227 1.25 -8.69 5.42
CA SER A 227 1.11 -9.78 6.38
C SER A 227 -0.26 -10.47 6.31
N GLY A 228 -1.27 -9.85 5.69
CA GLY A 228 -2.57 -10.47 5.42
C GLY A 228 -2.52 -11.73 4.54
N ILE A 229 -1.39 -12.03 3.90
CA ILE A 229 -1.22 -13.27 3.14
C ILE A 229 -1.31 -14.53 4.03
N SER A 230 -0.72 -14.50 5.23
CA SER A 230 -0.63 -15.67 6.12
C SER A 230 -0.29 -15.36 7.60
N GLY A 231 -0.24 -14.09 8.00
CA GLY A 231 0.34 -13.66 9.26
C GLY A 231 -0.60 -13.50 10.45
N GLU A 232 -1.88 -13.86 10.33
CA GLU A 232 -2.89 -13.55 11.35
C GLU A 232 -2.55 -14.12 12.74
N ASP A 233 -1.98 -15.33 12.79
CA ASP A 233 -1.58 -15.99 14.03
C ASP A 233 -0.23 -15.53 14.54
N HIS A 234 0.72 -15.32 13.61
CA HIS A 234 2.08 -14.90 13.95
C HIS A 234 2.10 -13.48 14.53
N TYR A 235 1.30 -12.58 13.95
CA TYR A 235 1.25 -11.16 14.36
C TYR A 235 0.03 -10.80 15.21
N GLY A 236 -0.95 -11.70 15.36
CA GLY A 236 -2.07 -11.51 16.28
C GLY A 236 -3.16 -10.54 15.80
N PHE A 237 -3.46 -10.47 14.50
CA PHE A 237 -4.51 -9.63 13.93
C PHE A 237 -5.70 -10.43 13.39
N ASP A 238 -6.87 -9.79 13.25
CA ASP A 238 -8.09 -10.31 12.62
C ASP A 238 -8.47 -11.77 12.93
N GLN A 239 -8.22 -12.23 14.15
CA GLN A 239 -8.46 -13.61 14.58
C GLN A 239 -9.92 -14.05 14.36
N GLY A 240 -10.12 -15.08 13.54
CA GLY A 240 -11.43 -15.57 13.09
C GLY A 240 -11.94 -14.99 11.76
N GLY A 241 -11.25 -13.97 11.23
CA GLY A 241 -11.56 -13.33 9.96
C GLY A 241 -11.12 -14.15 8.73
N PRO A 242 -9.79 -14.30 8.51
CA PRO A 242 -9.21 -15.06 7.40
C PRO A 242 -9.57 -16.55 7.40
N ASP A 243 -9.47 -17.17 6.22
CA ASP A 243 -9.61 -18.63 6.06
C ASP A 243 -8.30 -19.39 6.37
N ARG A 244 -8.06 -19.68 7.66
CA ARG A 244 -6.84 -20.39 8.09
C ARG A 244 -6.70 -21.80 7.51
N THR A 245 -7.80 -22.47 7.16
CA THR A 245 -7.74 -23.86 6.66
C THR A 245 -7.03 -23.99 5.31
N LYS A 246 -6.73 -22.87 4.65
CA LYS A 246 -6.06 -22.79 3.35
C LYS A 246 -4.56 -22.47 3.44
N ILE A 247 -4.01 -22.46 4.65
CA ILE A 247 -2.58 -22.23 4.90
C ILE A 247 -2.02 -23.16 5.98
N THR A 248 -2.76 -24.20 6.37
CA THR A 248 -2.23 -25.18 7.33
C THR A 248 -1.17 -26.05 6.64
N PRO A 249 -0.22 -26.62 7.40
CA PRO A 249 0.76 -27.57 6.84
C PRO A 249 0.09 -28.69 6.04
N GLU A 250 -1.00 -29.25 6.55
CA GLU A 250 -1.74 -30.33 5.87
C GLU A 250 -2.35 -29.86 4.55
N TRP A 251 -2.94 -28.65 4.52
CA TRP A 251 -3.48 -28.12 3.28
C TRP A 251 -2.38 -27.86 2.25
N ILE A 252 -1.23 -27.33 2.69
CA ILE A 252 -0.07 -27.09 1.84
C ILE A 252 0.51 -28.39 1.29
N GLU A 253 0.64 -29.42 2.13
CA GLU A 253 1.09 -30.76 1.71
C GLU A 253 0.15 -31.35 0.65
N ASP A 254 -1.15 -31.31 0.92
CA ASP A 254 -2.17 -31.93 0.07
C ASP A 254 -2.41 -31.20 -1.26
N ASN A 255 -2.17 -29.89 -1.32
CA ASN A 255 -2.59 -29.06 -2.47
C ASN A 255 -1.43 -28.39 -3.20
N ILE A 256 -0.32 -28.12 -2.52
CA ILE A 256 0.78 -27.33 -3.05
C ILE A 256 2.04 -28.18 -3.22
N GLN A 257 2.44 -28.97 -2.23
CA GLN A 257 3.66 -29.77 -2.27
C GLN A 257 3.48 -31.07 -3.07
N LEU A 258 3.09 -30.92 -4.33
CA LEU A 258 2.77 -32.02 -5.22
C LEU A 258 3.79 -32.15 -6.35
N GLY A 259 4.12 -33.40 -6.67
CA GLY A 259 5.00 -33.75 -7.79
C GLY A 259 6.33 -32.99 -7.78
N PRO A 260 6.88 -32.60 -8.94
CA PRO A 260 8.19 -31.94 -8.98
C PRO A 260 8.20 -30.53 -8.36
N PHE A 261 7.04 -29.88 -8.18
CA PHE A 261 6.96 -28.55 -7.55
C PHE A 261 7.30 -28.61 -6.05
N ALA A 262 6.99 -29.73 -5.38
CA ALA A 262 7.34 -29.97 -3.97
C ALA A 262 8.84 -29.79 -3.66
N ASN A 263 9.72 -30.00 -4.65
CA ASN A 263 11.17 -29.87 -4.46
C ASN A 263 11.67 -28.42 -4.41
N ILE A 264 10.84 -27.44 -4.79
CA ILE A 264 11.21 -26.02 -4.81
C ILE A 264 10.32 -25.16 -3.92
N TYR A 265 9.31 -25.75 -3.28
CA TYR A 265 8.42 -25.06 -2.36
C TYR A 265 8.46 -25.75 -1.00
N ASN A 266 9.07 -25.08 -0.03
CA ASN A 266 9.29 -25.62 1.31
C ASN A 266 8.00 -25.60 2.13
N GLY A 267 7.19 -24.55 1.99
CA GLY A 267 5.86 -24.46 2.63
C GLY A 267 5.88 -24.44 4.15
N ASN A 268 7.07 -24.35 4.76
CA ASN A 268 7.23 -24.36 6.20
C ASN A 268 6.83 -23.00 6.77
N SER A 269 5.77 -23.01 7.57
CA SER A 269 5.35 -21.88 8.40
C SER A 269 5.73 -22.07 9.87
N ASP A 270 6.66 -22.98 10.19
CA ASP A 270 6.89 -23.42 11.57
C ASP A 270 7.43 -22.27 12.44
N PRO A 271 6.62 -21.73 13.38
CA PRO A 271 7.03 -20.65 14.27
C PRO A 271 8.01 -21.12 15.37
N ILE A 272 8.17 -22.44 15.56
CA ILE A 272 8.91 -23.05 16.67
C ILE A 272 10.25 -23.65 16.20
N LEU A 273 10.31 -24.24 15.01
CA LEU A 273 11.57 -24.83 14.49
C LEU A 273 12.57 -23.82 13.96
N SER A 274 12.20 -22.55 13.92
CA SER A 274 13.08 -21.49 13.49
C SER A 274 13.24 -20.45 14.60
N SER A 275 14.02 -20.79 15.62
CA SER A 275 14.60 -19.77 16.50
C SER A 275 15.37 -18.68 15.72
N ASN A 276 15.58 -18.88 14.41
CA ASN A 276 16.20 -17.96 13.46
C ASN A 276 15.34 -17.55 12.23
N SER A 277 14.08 -18.02 12.02
CA SER A 277 13.26 -17.57 10.87
C SER A 277 12.10 -16.68 11.35
N THR A 278 12.35 -15.38 11.29
CA THR A 278 11.42 -14.31 11.68
C THR A 278 10.42 -13.99 10.55
N GLY A 279 9.63 -14.96 10.07
CA GLY A 279 8.79 -14.74 8.89
C GLY A 279 7.50 -15.56 8.85
N ILE A 280 6.57 -15.10 8.00
CA ILE A 280 5.33 -15.80 7.65
C ILE A 280 5.49 -16.48 6.28
N LEU A 281 4.56 -17.37 5.94
CA LEU A 281 4.53 -18.03 4.64
C LEU A 281 4.34 -16.99 3.52
N GLU A 282 5.21 -17.00 2.51
CA GLU A 282 5.06 -16.22 1.28
C GLU A 282 4.89 -14.70 1.48
N GLU A 283 5.65 -14.11 2.41
CA GLU A 283 5.58 -12.67 2.73
C GLU A 283 5.72 -11.73 1.52
N ALA A 284 6.45 -12.15 0.48
CA ALA A 284 6.72 -11.34 -0.71
C ALA A 284 5.68 -11.51 -1.82
N THR A 285 4.87 -12.58 -1.77
CA THR A 285 3.85 -12.92 -2.76
C THR A 285 2.83 -11.80 -3.03
N PRO A 286 2.36 -11.00 -2.04
CA PRO A 286 1.48 -9.87 -2.30
C PRO A 286 1.96 -8.91 -3.40
N SER A 287 3.27 -8.69 -3.53
CA SER A 287 3.83 -7.74 -4.49
C SER A 287 3.56 -8.11 -5.96
N PHE A 288 3.58 -9.41 -6.30
CA PHE A 288 3.24 -9.85 -7.66
C PHE A 288 1.75 -10.17 -7.80
N LEU A 289 1.07 -10.60 -6.72
CA LEU A 289 -0.40 -10.73 -6.72
C LEU A 289 -1.11 -9.39 -6.94
N TYR A 290 -0.45 -8.28 -6.62
CA TYR A 290 -0.91 -6.94 -6.99
C TYR A 290 -1.01 -6.75 -8.52
N LEU A 291 -0.13 -7.40 -9.29
CA LEU A 291 0.03 -7.22 -10.73
C LEU A 291 -0.68 -8.27 -11.58
N ILE A 292 -1.19 -9.35 -10.99
CA ILE A 292 -1.89 -10.38 -11.75
C ILE A 292 -3.11 -9.81 -12.48
N GLN A 293 -3.39 -10.41 -13.62
CA GLN A 293 -4.36 -9.97 -14.58
C GLN A 293 -5.70 -10.73 -14.41
N ASN A 294 -6.25 -10.72 -13.19
CA ASN A 294 -7.48 -11.46 -12.84
C ASN A 294 -8.80 -10.69 -13.02
N GLY A 295 -8.73 -9.49 -13.59
CA GLY A 295 -9.88 -8.60 -13.82
C GLY A 295 -10.36 -7.80 -12.59
N LEU A 296 -9.73 -8.00 -11.43
CA LEU A 296 -9.88 -7.16 -10.23
C LEU A 296 -8.86 -6.02 -10.23
N SER A 297 -7.60 -6.37 -10.52
CA SER A 297 -6.43 -5.50 -10.42
C SER A 297 -6.38 -4.43 -11.52
N TYR A 298 -5.99 -3.22 -11.13
CA TYR A 298 -5.62 -2.13 -12.04
C TYR A 298 -4.37 -1.43 -11.46
N PRO A 299 -3.15 -1.89 -11.82
CA PRO A 299 -1.92 -1.51 -11.10
C PRO A 299 -1.59 -0.01 -11.08
N GLU A 300 -2.10 0.78 -12.02
CA GLU A 300 -1.90 2.24 -12.01
C GLU A 300 -2.91 2.97 -11.09
N ALA A 301 -3.76 2.25 -10.36
CA ALA A 301 -4.65 2.79 -9.32
C ALA A 301 -4.55 1.96 -8.03
N PRO A 302 -3.54 2.21 -7.18
CA PRO A 302 -3.33 1.47 -5.93
C PRO A 302 -4.51 1.49 -4.96
N ASP A 303 -5.36 2.51 -5.07
CA ASP A 303 -6.56 2.72 -4.27
C ASP A 303 -7.74 1.81 -4.67
N PHE A 304 -7.64 1.05 -5.77
CA PHE A 304 -8.74 0.18 -6.24
C PHE A 304 -8.82 -1.16 -5.50
N GLY A 305 -7.71 -1.62 -4.95
CA GLY A 305 -7.59 -2.93 -4.31
C GLY A 305 -7.41 -4.08 -5.32
N SER A 306 -6.62 -5.05 -4.91
CA SER A 306 -6.21 -6.23 -5.67
C SER A 306 -5.95 -7.40 -4.71
N TRP A 307 -5.52 -8.56 -5.22
CA TRP A 307 -5.02 -9.64 -4.37
C TRP A 307 -3.73 -9.28 -3.61
N GLY A 308 -2.99 -8.27 -4.07
CA GLY A 308 -1.86 -7.69 -3.34
C GLY A 308 -2.23 -6.54 -2.40
N GLY A 309 -3.51 -6.34 -2.10
CA GLY A 309 -3.96 -5.30 -1.18
C GLY A 309 -4.38 -4.01 -1.85
N ARG A 310 -4.63 -2.99 -1.03
CA ARG A 310 -5.12 -1.66 -1.41
C ARG A 310 -4.34 -0.59 -0.67
N TYR A 311 -3.95 0.46 -1.38
CA TYR A 311 -3.07 1.50 -0.87
C TYR A 311 -3.59 2.88 -1.26
N ILE A 312 -3.55 3.83 -0.34
CA ILE A 312 -3.98 5.20 -0.58
C ILE A 312 -2.76 6.12 -0.60
N SER A 313 -2.84 7.20 -1.38
CA SER A 313 -1.73 8.16 -1.43
C SER A 313 -1.49 8.77 -0.05
N THR A 314 -0.23 8.88 0.35
CA THR A 314 0.15 9.60 1.57
C THR A 314 0.10 11.11 1.38
N ASN A 315 0.00 11.59 0.14
CA ASN A 315 -0.25 13.00 -0.14
C ASN A 315 -1.74 13.30 -0.05
N PRO A 316 -2.13 14.36 0.67
CA PRO A 316 -3.51 14.80 0.66
C PRO A 316 -3.91 15.29 -0.75
N PRO A 317 -5.15 15.00 -1.19
CA PRO A 317 -5.65 15.51 -2.46
C PRO A 317 -5.67 17.05 -2.42
N SER A 318 -5.38 17.68 -3.56
CA SER A 318 -5.56 19.14 -3.66
C SER A 318 -7.05 19.47 -3.57
N LEU A 319 -7.42 20.35 -2.63
CA LEU A 319 -8.82 20.72 -2.35
C LEU A 319 -9.38 21.75 -3.33
N THR A 320 -8.54 22.33 -4.18
CA THR A 320 -8.91 23.32 -5.19
C THR A 320 -8.06 23.12 -6.44
N PRO A 321 -8.60 23.38 -7.64
CA PRO A 321 -7.76 23.51 -8.84
C PRO A 321 -6.66 24.56 -8.58
N GLY A 322 -5.38 24.16 -8.66
CA GLY A 322 -4.28 25.05 -8.31
C GLY A 322 -3.06 24.30 -7.76
N PRO A 323 -2.21 24.97 -6.95
CA PRO A 323 -0.98 24.38 -6.43
C PRO A 323 -1.26 23.15 -5.55
N PRO A 324 -0.25 22.28 -5.33
CA PRO A 324 -0.38 21.14 -4.43
C PRO A 324 -0.87 21.56 -3.05
N HIS A 325 -1.54 20.63 -2.35
CA HIS A 325 -1.93 20.86 -0.96
C HIS A 325 -0.67 21.20 -0.12
N PRO A 326 -0.72 22.16 0.83
CA PRO A 326 0.48 22.58 1.60
C PRO A 326 1.16 21.44 2.38
N LEU A 327 0.41 20.40 2.74
CA LEU A 327 0.91 19.19 3.39
C LEU A 327 1.42 18.11 2.40
N SER A 328 1.34 18.35 1.09
CA SER A 328 1.87 17.42 0.11
C SER A 328 3.38 17.59 0.01
N LEU A 329 4.11 16.47 0.11
CA LEU A 329 5.55 16.43 -0.10
C LEU A 329 5.92 16.20 -1.57
N GLY A 330 4.93 16.19 -2.48
CA GLY A 330 5.12 15.93 -3.91
C GLY A 330 5.52 14.48 -4.25
N ALA A 331 5.84 13.65 -3.26
CA ALA A 331 6.23 12.25 -3.46
C ALA A 331 5.05 11.37 -3.87
N ILE A 332 5.18 10.60 -4.95
CA ILE A 332 4.17 9.63 -5.38
C ILE A 332 4.29 8.38 -4.48
N HIS A 333 3.84 8.50 -3.24
CA HIS A 333 3.90 7.44 -2.24
C HIS A 333 2.49 7.01 -1.82
N TYR A 334 2.30 5.69 -1.73
CA TYR A 334 1.08 5.03 -1.32
C TYR A 334 1.38 4.11 -0.13
N SER A 335 0.61 4.30 0.93
CA SER A 335 0.66 3.47 2.15
C SER A 335 -0.65 2.72 2.34
N ASP A 336 -0.65 1.80 3.30
CA ASP A 336 -1.74 0.87 3.58
C ASP A 336 -3.09 1.58 3.68
N ALA A 337 -4.09 1.06 2.96
CA ALA A 337 -5.49 1.42 3.16
C ALA A 337 -6.18 0.32 3.98
N VAL A 338 -7.38 0.60 4.50
CA VAL A 338 -8.16 -0.37 5.29
C VAL A 338 -9.46 -0.76 4.60
N ASP A 339 -9.79 -2.04 4.60
CA ASP A 339 -11.06 -2.55 4.08
C ASP A 339 -11.95 -3.05 5.21
N THR A 340 -13.27 -2.95 5.02
CA THR A 340 -14.24 -3.46 5.99
C THR A 340 -14.95 -4.70 5.42
N VAL A 341 -14.67 -5.86 6.01
CA VAL A 341 -15.04 -7.17 5.46
C VAL A 341 -15.63 -8.07 6.54
N PHE A 342 -16.62 -8.89 6.18
CA PHE A 342 -17.09 -9.97 7.05
C PHE A 342 -16.10 -11.15 7.03
N GLY A 343 -15.65 -11.54 8.21
CA GLY A 343 -14.82 -12.72 8.44
C GLY A 343 -15.58 -14.04 8.32
N ARG A 344 -14.84 -15.16 8.34
CA ARG A 344 -15.44 -16.51 8.34
C ARG A 344 -16.33 -16.77 9.56
N ASP A 345 -16.05 -16.13 10.67
CA ASP A 345 -16.84 -16.19 11.89
C ASP A 345 -18.10 -15.28 11.88
N GLY A 346 -18.35 -14.58 10.77
CA GLY A 346 -19.48 -13.67 10.61
C GLY A 346 -19.30 -12.29 11.25
N ARG A 347 -18.17 -12.01 11.92
CA ARG A 347 -17.86 -10.68 12.48
C ARG A 347 -17.31 -9.75 11.40
N SER A 348 -17.49 -8.45 11.60
CA SER A 348 -16.93 -7.44 10.71
C SER A 348 -15.54 -7.04 11.20
N TYR A 349 -14.58 -7.01 10.27
CA TYR A 349 -13.19 -6.58 10.50
C TYR A 349 -12.93 -5.34 9.67
N THR A 350 -12.22 -4.36 10.22
CA THR A 350 -11.72 -3.19 9.48
C THR A 350 -10.23 -3.10 9.70
N SER A 351 -9.45 -3.47 8.70
CA SER A 351 -7.99 -3.53 8.80
C SER A 351 -7.34 -3.39 7.43
N ASN A 352 -6.06 -3.10 7.41
CA ASN A 352 -5.22 -3.15 6.21
C ASN A 352 -4.95 -4.58 5.76
N HIS A 353 -4.81 -5.53 6.69
CA HIS A 353 -4.70 -6.95 6.37
C HIS A 353 -5.92 -7.48 5.59
N ALA A 354 -7.12 -6.96 5.90
CA ALA A 354 -8.36 -7.32 5.21
C ALA A 354 -8.34 -6.96 3.73
N THR A 355 -7.48 -6.04 3.30
CA THR A 355 -7.31 -5.74 1.87
C THR A 355 -6.70 -6.92 1.10
N ILE A 356 -6.05 -7.87 1.80
CA ILE A 356 -5.45 -9.08 1.23
C ILE A 356 -6.24 -10.33 1.62
N TRP A 357 -6.42 -10.61 2.92
CA TRP A 357 -6.96 -11.91 3.35
C TRP A 357 -8.41 -12.14 2.90
N ARG A 358 -9.16 -11.09 2.56
CA ARG A 358 -10.50 -11.20 1.96
C ARG A 358 -10.51 -12.02 0.67
N TRP A 359 -9.36 -12.17 0.01
CA TRP A 359 -9.18 -12.92 -1.23
C TRP A 359 -8.56 -14.31 -1.02
N ARG A 360 -8.29 -14.72 0.22
CA ARG A 360 -7.47 -15.91 0.54
C ARG A 360 -7.93 -17.18 -0.16
N SER A 361 -9.21 -17.48 -0.16
CA SER A 361 -9.72 -18.70 -0.78
C SER A 361 -9.47 -18.71 -2.31
N ALA A 362 -9.66 -17.58 -2.99
CA ALA A 362 -9.39 -17.47 -4.43
C ALA A 362 -7.88 -17.51 -4.73
N ILE A 363 -7.07 -16.80 -3.95
CA ILE A 363 -5.60 -16.82 -4.01
C ILE A 363 -5.07 -18.25 -3.89
N GLN A 364 -5.53 -19.00 -2.89
CA GLN A 364 -5.02 -20.34 -2.60
C GLN A 364 -5.55 -21.41 -3.57
N ASN A 365 -6.81 -21.30 -4.01
CA ASN A 365 -7.33 -22.21 -5.04
C ASN A 365 -6.60 -22.02 -6.39
N ASP A 366 -6.31 -20.78 -6.80
CA ASP A 366 -5.54 -20.50 -8.03
C ASP A 366 -4.10 -21.02 -7.92
N PHE A 367 -3.47 -20.92 -6.75
CA PHE A 367 -2.17 -21.55 -6.53
C PHE A 367 -2.22 -23.07 -6.71
N ALA A 368 -3.16 -23.73 -6.03
CA ALA A 368 -3.34 -25.18 -6.12
C ALA A 368 -3.65 -25.63 -7.56
N ALA A 369 -4.50 -24.92 -8.30
CA ALA A 369 -4.76 -25.24 -9.71
C ALA A 369 -3.51 -25.12 -10.58
N ARG A 370 -2.69 -24.08 -10.39
CA ARG A 370 -1.43 -23.92 -11.14
C ARG A 370 -0.40 -24.98 -10.80
N VAL A 371 -0.39 -25.48 -9.56
CA VAL A 371 0.38 -26.68 -9.20
C VAL A 371 -0.16 -27.88 -9.99
N GLN A 372 -1.48 -28.08 -10.08
CA GLN A 372 -2.08 -29.15 -10.91
C GLN A 372 -1.72 -29.04 -12.40
N TRP A 373 -1.66 -27.82 -12.97
CA TRP A 373 -1.22 -27.59 -14.36
C TRP A 373 0.22 -28.05 -14.62
N SER A 374 1.03 -28.20 -13.57
CA SER A 374 2.39 -28.75 -13.68
C SER A 374 2.42 -30.29 -13.66
N LEU A 375 1.27 -30.94 -13.42
CA LEU A 375 1.13 -32.38 -13.23
C LEU A 375 0.29 -33.03 -14.32
N THR A 376 -0.80 -32.40 -14.72
CA THR A 376 -1.81 -32.98 -15.61
C THR A 376 -1.81 -32.34 -17.00
N PRO A 377 -2.46 -32.96 -18.01
CA PRO A 377 -2.83 -32.28 -19.26
C PRO A 377 -4.02 -31.33 -19.06
N PHE A 378 -4.31 -30.48 -20.05
CA PHE A 378 -5.45 -29.52 -20.03
C PHE A 378 -6.74 -30.14 -19.50
N ALA A 379 -7.26 -31.19 -20.14
CA ALA A 379 -8.53 -31.84 -19.75
C ALA A 379 -8.52 -32.51 -18.36
N GLY A 380 -7.38 -32.55 -17.66
CA GLY A 380 -7.24 -33.09 -16.32
C GLY A 380 -7.00 -32.03 -15.25
N ALA A 381 -7.24 -30.75 -15.55
CA ALA A 381 -7.19 -29.66 -14.57
C ALA A 381 -8.29 -28.63 -14.86
N ASN A 382 -8.66 -27.89 -13.81
CA ASN A 382 -9.60 -26.77 -13.91
C ASN A 382 -8.90 -25.50 -14.41
N HIS A 383 -9.63 -24.62 -15.10
CA HIS A 383 -9.20 -23.30 -15.57
C HIS A 383 -10.22 -22.22 -15.21
N HIS A 384 -9.82 -20.97 -15.39
CA HIS A 384 -10.60 -19.85 -14.87
C HIS A 384 -11.82 -19.54 -15.75
N PRO A 385 -12.98 -19.18 -15.16
CA PRO A 385 -14.13 -18.69 -15.91
C PRO A 385 -13.83 -17.44 -16.73
N ILE A 386 -14.47 -17.30 -17.90
CA ILE A 386 -14.26 -16.21 -18.85
C ILE A 386 -15.43 -15.23 -18.81
N ILE A 387 -15.24 -14.12 -18.11
CA ILE A 387 -16.30 -13.12 -17.88
C ILE A 387 -16.54 -12.24 -19.11
N VAL A 388 -17.81 -12.11 -19.52
CA VAL A 388 -18.28 -11.19 -20.55
C VAL A 388 -19.44 -10.36 -20.01
N ILE A 389 -19.30 -9.03 -19.90
CA ILE A 389 -20.39 -8.13 -19.45
C ILE A 389 -20.83 -7.24 -20.61
N ASN A 390 -22.12 -7.23 -20.94
CA ASN A 390 -22.70 -6.44 -22.03
C ASN A 390 -21.95 -6.63 -23.38
N GLY A 391 -21.45 -7.84 -23.62
CA GLY A 391 -20.62 -8.17 -24.79
C GLY A 391 -19.14 -7.80 -24.67
N ALA A 392 -18.72 -7.09 -23.62
CA ALA A 392 -17.32 -6.76 -23.38
C ALA A 392 -16.58 -7.92 -22.70
N GLY A 393 -15.76 -8.64 -23.48
CA GLY A 393 -14.83 -9.67 -23.00
C GLY A 393 -13.55 -9.12 -22.35
N GLY A 394 -12.63 -10.01 -22.00
CA GLY A 394 -11.32 -9.68 -21.42
C GLY A 394 -11.33 -9.45 -19.91
N ILE A 395 -10.44 -8.58 -19.44
CA ILE A 395 -10.19 -8.33 -18.00
C ILE A 395 -10.04 -6.83 -17.69
N ALA A 396 -10.28 -5.94 -18.65
CA ALA A 396 -10.27 -4.50 -18.39
C ALA A 396 -11.53 -4.12 -17.61
N PRO A 397 -11.47 -3.12 -16.70
CA PRO A 397 -12.66 -2.58 -16.08
C PRO A 397 -13.66 -2.12 -17.12
N VAL A 398 -14.93 -2.48 -16.95
CA VAL A 398 -16.03 -1.96 -17.77
C VAL A 398 -16.36 -0.56 -17.26
N LYS A 399 -16.28 0.44 -18.13
CA LYS A 399 -16.57 1.84 -17.77
C LYS A 399 -17.96 2.22 -18.24
N ILE A 400 -18.77 2.78 -17.35
CA ILE A 400 -20.14 3.20 -17.61
C ILE A 400 -20.31 4.60 -17.07
N GLU A 401 -21.03 5.44 -17.80
CA GLU A 401 -21.56 6.71 -17.28
C GLU A 401 -23.05 6.53 -17.01
N ALA A 402 -23.50 6.96 -15.83
CA ALA A 402 -24.89 6.87 -15.44
C ALA A 402 -25.33 8.14 -14.69
N GLU A 403 -26.54 8.59 -14.97
CA GLU A 403 -27.13 9.75 -14.29
C GLU A 403 -27.53 9.36 -12.85
N ALA A 404 -27.33 10.25 -11.88
CA ALA A 404 -27.74 10.00 -10.51
C ALA A 404 -29.25 9.66 -10.42
N GLY A 405 -29.58 8.62 -9.64
CA GLY A 405 -30.93 8.07 -9.52
C GLY A 405 -31.39 7.16 -10.67
N SER A 406 -30.60 7.03 -11.74
CA SER A 406 -30.95 6.16 -12.89
C SER A 406 -30.70 4.68 -12.62
N GLU A 407 -31.14 3.83 -13.56
CA GLU A 407 -30.89 2.39 -13.55
C GLU A 407 -30.07 1.98 -14.77
N VAL A 408 -29.16 1.03 -14.57
CA VAL A 408 -28.36 0.38 -15.62
C VAL A 408 -28.54 -1.13 -15.51
N VAL A 409 -28.63 -1.83 -16.64
CA VAL A 409 -28.63 -3.30 -16.68
C VAL A 409 -27.25 -3.80 -17.09
N LEU A 410 -26.70 -4.73 -16.31
CA LEU A 410 -25.46 -5.43 -16.59
C LEU A 410 -25.79 -6.90 -16.88
N ASP A 411 -25.38 -7.36 -18.06
CA ASP A 411 -25.67 -8.68 -18.59
C ASP A 411 -24.37 -9.48 -18.74
N ALA A 412 -24.15 -10.42 -17.82
CA ALA A 412 -23.04 -11.35 -17.81
C ALA A 412 -23.37 -12.73 -18.40
N SER A 413 -24.53 -12.90 -19.08
CA SER A 413 -25.01 -14.21 -19.56
C SER A 413 -24.16 -14.87 -20.64
N LYS A 414 -23.20 -14.14 -21.23
CA LYS A 414 -22.20 -14.70 -22.18
C LYS A 414 -20.91 -15.17 -21.50
N THR A 415 -20.83 -15.05 -20.18
CA THR A 415 -19.75 -15.64 -19.38
C THR A 415 -19.83 -17.16 -19.49
N HIS A 416 -18.69 -17.80 -19.66
CA HIS A 416 -18.59 -19.24 -19.84
C HIS A 416 -17.34 -19.79 -19.16
N ASP A 417 -17.35 -21.08 -18.93
CA ASP A 417 -16.24 -21.83 -18.40
C ASP A 417 -15.56 -22.63 -19.53
N PRO A 418 -14.23 -22.61 -19.67
CA PRO A 418 -13.54 -23.34 -20.74
C PRO A 418 -13.57 -24.87 -20.55
N ASP A 419 -13.74 -25.35 -19.32
CA ASP A 419 -13.80 -26.77 -18.97
C ASP A 419 -15.24 -27.30 -18.98
N GLY A 420 -16.23 -26.39 -19.01
CA GLY A 420 -17.65 -26.69 -19.06
C GLY A 420 -18.30 -26.79 -17.69
N ASP A 421 -17.63 -26.29 -16.66
CA ASP A 421 -18.08 -26.30 -15.27
C ASP A 421 -19.27 -25.35 -15.02
N GLY A 422 -20.00 -25.61 -13.93
CA GLY A 422 -21.11 -24.78 -13.47
C GLY A 422 -20.61 -23.46 -12.89
N LEU A 423 -21.31 -22.36 -13.18
CA LEU A 423 -20.89 -21.02 -12.78
C LEU A 423 -21.79 -20.38 -11.73
N MET A 424 -21.17 -19.82 -10.69
CA MET A 424 -21.81 -19.00 -9.67
C MET A 424 -21.45 -17.52 -9.85
N PHE A 425 -22.47 -16.68 -9.95
CA PHE A 425 -22.33 -15.22 -10.13
C PHE A 425 -22.60 -14.50 -8.82
N LYS A 426 -21.70 -13.57 -8.47
CA LYS A 426 -21.81 -12.72 -7.30
C LYS A 426 -21.49 -11.27 -7.67
N TRP A 427 -22.45 -10.39 -7.42
CA TRP A 427 -22.33 -8.95 -7.63
C TRP A 427 -22.30 -8.21 -6.31
N TRP A 428 -21.32 -7.34 -6.13
CA TRP A 428 -21.21 -6.56 -4.90
C TRP A 428 -20.47 -5.25 -5.12
N GLN A 429 -20.87 -4.22 -4.40
CA GLN A 429 -20.21 -2.92 -4.46
C GLN A 429 -18.94 -2.95 -3.62
N TYR A 430 -17.80 -2.64 -4.23
CA TYR A 430 -16.55 -2.41 -3.52
C TYR A 430 -16.49 -0.93 -3.16
N ARG A 431 -16.86 -0.59 -1.93
CA ARG A 431 -17.16 0.80 -1.55
C ARG A 431 -15.90 1.59 -1.23
N GLU A 432 -14.91 0.93 -0.66
CA GLU A 432 -13.68 1.54 -0.17
C GLU A 432 -12.89 2.29 -1.26
N PRO A 433 -12.76 1.78 -2.51
CA PRO A 433 -12.19 2.54 -3.63
C PRO A 433 -12.96 3.81 -4.02
N SER A 434 -14.24 3.92 -3.66
CA SER A 434 -15.08 5.09 -3.95
C SER A 434 -15.07 6.11 -2.79
N CYS A 435 -14.34 5.82 -1.71
CA CYS A 435 -14.33 6.62 -0.50
C CYS A 435 -13.26 7.72 -0.58
N THR A 436 -13.67 8.98 -0.42
CA THR A 436 -12.77 10.14 -0.47
C THR A 436 -12.22 10.56 0.89
N SER A 437 -12.69 9.97 2.00
CA SER A 437 -12.23 10.25 3.37
C SER A 437 -12.60 9.09 4.31
N MET A 438 -11.60 8.44 4.91
CA MET A 438 -11.76 7.23 5.75
C MET A 438 -11.93 7.52 7.25
N SER A 439 -12.52 8.66 7.63
CA SER A 439 -12.71 9.00 9.05
C SER A 439 -13.76 8.13 9.77
N THR A 440 -14.51 7.29 9.04
CA THR A 440 -15.45 6.31 9.61
C THR A 440 -15.41 4.99 8.82
N PRO A 441 -15.39 3.82 9.50
CA PRO A 441 -15.51 2.52 8.84
C PRO A 441 -16.79 2.42 8.00
N LEU A 442 -16.69 1.89 6.79
CA LEU A 442 -17.85 1.63 5.96
C LEU A 442 -18.53 0.33 6.40
N SER A 443 -19.86 0.26 6.39
CA SER A 443 -20.54 -1.04 6.56
C SER A 443 -20.18 -1.95 5.38
N PRO A 444 -19.87 -3.24 5.62
CA PRO A 444 -19.58 -4.18 4.53
C PRO A 444 -20.76 -4.25 3.56
N SER A 445 -20.47 -4.32 2.26
CA SER A 445 -21.52 -4.50 1.25
C SER A 445 -22.09 -5.91 1.29
N ALA A 446 -23.42 -6.03 1.34
CA ALA A 446 -24.10 -7.31 1.16
C ALA A 446 -24.05 -7.72 -0.32
N PRO A 447 -23.50 -8.90 -0.66
CA PRO A 447 -23.46 -9.37 -2.04
C PRO A 447 -24.83 -9.87 -2.52
N LEU A 448 -25.12 -9.72 -3.81
CA LEU A 448 -26.20 -10.41 -4.52
C LEU A 448 -25.63 -11.66 -5.21
N SER A 449 -26.18 -12.85 -4.95
CA SER A 449 -25.68 -14.12 -5.50
C SER A 449 -26.81 -15.00 -6.07
N SER A 450 -26.48 -15.97 -6.92
CA SER A 450 -27.43 -16.91 -7.53
C SER A 450 -28.32 -17.68 -6.52
N ASN A 451 -27.86 -17.86 -5.28
CA ASN A 451 -28.60 -18.51 -4.20
C ASN A 451 -29.37 -17.54 -3.29
N SER A 452 -29.31 -16.23 -3.57
CA SER A 452 -30.10 -15.26 -2.84
C SER A 452 -31.56 -15.34 -3.31
N LYS A 453 -32.49 -15.65 -2.38
CA LYS A 453 -33.92 -15.38 -2.63
C LYS A 453 -34.03 -13.90 -3.00
N PRO A 454 -34.94 -13.49 -3.92
CA PRO A 454 -35.13 -12.09 -4.28
C PRO A 454 -35.43 -11.30 -3.01
N ALA A 455 -34.39 -10.69 -2.46
CA ALA A 455 -34.51 -9.85 -1.29
C ALA A 455 -35.03 -8.52 -1.82
N GLN A 456 -36.29 -8.22 -1.50
CA GLN A 456 -36.70 -6.82 -1.37
C GLN A 456 -35.92 -6.25 -0.18
N SER A 457 -34.64 -5.94 -0.35
CA SER A 457 -33.87 -5.21 0.66
C SER A 457 -34.22 -3.74 0.56
N SER A 458 -35.43 -3.38 0.97
CA SER A 458 -35.70 -2.04 1.47
C SER A 458 -35.05 -1.93 2.84
N GLN A 459 -33.73 -1.72 2.89
CA GLN A 459 -33.13 -1.18 4.10
C GLN A 459 -33.62 0.26 4.20
N SER A 460 -34.69 0.48 4.97
CA SER A 460 -35.03 1.81 5.43
C SER A 460 -33.86 2.31 6.28
N LEU A 461 -33.14 3.30 5.77
CA LEU A 461 -32.19 4.06 6.58
C LEU A 461 -32.93 4.54 7.84
N PRO A 462 -32.32 4.45 9.05
CA PRO A 462 -32.83 5.23 10.16
C PRO A 462 -32.87 6.70 9.72
N PRO A 463 -33.90 7.47 10.07
CA PRO A 463 -33.96 8.88 9.71
C PRO A 463 -32.69 9.55 10.23
N SER A 464 -31.83 9.99 9.31
CA SER A 464 -30.71 10.86 9.65
C SER A 464 -31.29 12.08 10.36
N LEU A 465 -30.75 12.43 11.53
CA LEU A 465 -31.01 13.73 12.13
C LEU A 465 -30.80 14.81 11.04
N PRO A 466 -31.73 15.77 10.86
CA PRO A 466 -31.57 16.83 9.89
C PRO A 466 -30.25 17.56 10.17
N GLY A 467 -29.28 17.47 9.26
CA GLY A 467 -28.03 18.22 9.33
C GLY A 467 -26.74 17.42 9.56
N PHE A 468 -26.76 16.08 9.71
CA PHE A 468 -25.53 15.29 9.85
C PHE A 468 -25.50 14.10 8.89
N ILE A 469 -24.85 14.25 7.73
CA ILE A 469 -24.41 13.14 6.89
C ILE A 469 -22.91 12.94 7.19
N PRO A 470 -22.46 11.76 7.66
CA PRO A 470 -21.07 11.51 7.97
C PRO A 470 -20.17 11.84 6.76
N LEU A 471 -18.98 12.37 7.04
CA LEU A 471 -18.00 12.84 6.05
C LEU A 471 -17.46 11.73 5.11
N ALA A 472 -17.92 10.48 5.26
CA ALA A 472 -17.53 9.29 4.50
C ALA A 472 -18.73 8.54 3.85
N SER A 473 -19.74 9.25 3.32
CA SER A 473 -20.86 8.60 2.65
C SER A 473 -20.52 8.20 1.21
N VAL A 474 -20.02 6.98 1.00
CA VAL A 474 -20.02 6.36 -0.33
C VAL A 474 -21.46 6.00 -0.67
N GLY A 475 -21.97 6.53 -1.80
CA GLY A 475 -23.32 6.21 -2.26
C GLY A 475 -23.49 4.71 -2.51
N THR A 476 -24.53 4.13 -1.91
CA THR A 476 -24.80 2.68 -2.01
C THR A 476 -25.57 2.36 -3.29
N LEU A 477 -25.01 1.50 -4.14
CA LEU A 477 -25.70 0.93 -5.29
C LEU A 477 -26.79 -0.03 -4.80
N SER A 478 -27.99 0.07 -5.37
CA SER A 478 -29.03 -0.95 -5.16
C SER A 478 -28.98 -1.96 -6.32
N LEU A 479 -28.90 -3.24 -5.97
CA LEU A 479 -28.77 -4.35 -6.91
C LEU A 479 -30.04 -5.20 -6.88
N ALA A 480 -30.59 -5.50 -8.06
CA ALA A 480 -31.72 -6.40 -8.22
C ALA A 480 -31.44 -7.42 -9.31
N GLN A 481 -31.67 -8.71 -8.99
CA GLN A 481 -31.53 -9.80 -9.96
C GLN A 481 -32.62 -9.71 -11.03
N VAL A 482 -32.24 -9.87 -12.30
CA VAL A 482 -33.19 -9.85 -13.42
C VAL A 482 -33.56 -11.26 -13.87
N ASP A 483 -32.67 -12.23 -13.68
CA ASP A 483 -32.84 -13.64 -14.02
C ASP A 483 -32.78 -14.52 -12.77
N GLY A 484 -32.82 -15.85 -12.91
CA GLY A 484 -32.76 -16.81 -11.78
C GLY A 484 -31.34 -17.11 -11.28
N HIS A 485 -30.31 -16.75 -12.04
CA HIS A 485 -28.92 -17.16 -11.79
C HIS A 485 -27.96 -16.00 -11.52
N ALA A 486 -28.48 -14.78 -11.35
CA ALA A 486 -27.71 -13.54 -11.20
C ALA A 486 -26.74 -13.26 -12.36
N THR A 487 -26.97 -13.84 -13.54
CA THR A 487 -26.21 -13.50 -14.74
C THR A 487 -26.57 -12.10 -15.22
N LYS A 488 -27.78 -11.60 -14.89
CA LYS A 488 -28.22 -10.25 -15.21
C LYS A 488 -28.64 -9.51 -13.96
N VAL A 489 -28.06 -8.33 -13.75
CA VAL A 489 -28.40 -7.46 -12.62
C VAL A 489 -28.80 -6.08 -13.10
N LYS A 490 -29.82 -5.54 -12.45
CA LYS A 490 -30.21 -4.16 -12.54
C LYS A 490 -29.56 -3.40 -11.39
N VAL A 491 -28.84 -2.34 -11.73
CA VAL A 491 -28.07 -1.51 -10.81
C VAL A 491 -28.70 -0.13 -10.78
N ARG A 492 -29.22 0.28 -9.63
CA ARG A 492 -29.73 1.64 -9.41
C ARG A 492 -28.65 2.50 -8.77
N VAL A 493 -28.35 3.61 -9.44
CA VAL A 493 -27.40 4.62 -8.96
C VAL A 493 -28.05 5.42 -7.82
N PRO A 494 -27.32 5.74 -6.74
CA PRO A 494 -27.83 6.58 -5.66
C PRO A 494 -28.36 7.93 -6.18
N PRO A 495 -29.25 8.59 -5.44
CA PRO A 495 -29.74 9.91 -5.81
C PRO A 495 -28.62 10.96 -5.72
N PRO A 496 -28.77 12.09 -6.43
CA PRO A 496 -27.68 13.07 -6.61
C PRO A 496 -27.21 13.71 -5.30
N GLU A 497 -28.08 13.90 -4.31
CA GLU A 497 -27.73 14.45 -3.00
C GLU A 497 -26.75 13.57 -2.19
N VAL A 498 -26.57 12.31 -2.59
CA VAL A 498 -25.62 11.37 -1.96
C VAL A 498 -24.34 11.25 -2.78
N CYS A 499 -24.45 11.10 -4.10
CA CYS A 499 -23.33 10.66 -4.94
C CYS A 499 -22.83 11.73 -5.94
N ALA A 500 -23.49 12.87 -6.04
CA ALA A 500 -23.16 13.95 -6.97
C ALA A 500 -23.17 15.34 -6.32
N VAL A 501 -22.63 15.40 -5.09
CA VAL A 501 -22.39 16.66 -4.35
C VAL A 501 -20.93 16.74 -3.90
N ASP A 502 -20.41 17.96 -3.80
CA ASP A 502 -19.14 18.22 -3.15
C ASP A 502 -19.24 17.88 -1.65
N VAL A 503 -18.32 17.05 -1.15
CA VAL A 503 -18.43 16.46 0.19
C VAL A 503 -18.47 17.52 1.30
N ARG A 504 -17.82 18.68 1.10
CA ARG A 504 -17.70 19.76 2.08
C ARG A 504 -18.81 20.80 1.94
N THR A 505 -18.95 21.37 0.75
CA THR A 505 -19.88 22.48 0.47
C THR A 505 -21.30 21.98 0.25
N LYS A 506 -21.49 20.68 0.02
CA LYS A 506 -22.77 20.06 -0.33
C LYS A 506 -23.41 20.65 -1.58
N ARG A 507 -22.64 21.32 -2.43
CA ARG A 507 -23.12 21.85 -3.71
C ARG A 507 -23.20 20.73 -4.74
N PRO A 508 -24.18 20.73 -5.64
CA PRO A 508 -24.23 19.77 -6.74
C PRO A 508 -23.00 19.89 -7.62
N VAL A 509 -22.50 18.75 -8.08
CA VAL A 509 -21.41 18.67 -9.06
C VAL A 509 -21.87 17.90 -10.29
N ALA A 510 -21.48 18.37 -11.48
CA ALA A 510 -21.87 17.72 -12.74
C ALA A 510 -21.31 16.30 -12.87
N ARG A 511 -20.14 16.06 -12.25
CA ARG A 511 -19.43 14.79 -12.23
C ARG A 511 -19.28 14.34 -10.78
N GLY A 512 -20.04 13.32 -10.40
CA GLY A 512 -20.09 12.79 -9.04
C GLY A 512 -19.03 11.73 -8.76
N GLN A 513 -19.27 10.95 -7.70
CA GLN A 513 -18.44 9.81 -7.29
C GLN A 513 -18.27 8.81 -8.45
N VAL A 514 -17.10 8.15 -8.50
CA VAL A 514 -16.92 6.92 -9.28
C VAL A 514 -17.27 5.77 -8.35
N LEU A 515 -18.31 5.00 -8.68
CA LEU A 515 -18.76 3.86 -7.88
C LEU A 515 -18.21 2.56 -8.47
N HIS A 516 -17.66 1.70 -7.61
CA HIS A 516 -17.00 0.46 -8.02
C HIS A 516 -17.91 -0.74 -7.72
N LEU A 517 -18.29 -1.47 -8.75
CA LEU A 517 -19.04 -2.71 -8.65
C LEU A 517 -18.15 -3.87 -9.12
N ILE A 518 -18.15 -4.98 -8.40
CA ILE A 518 -17.39 -6.18 -8.73
C ILE A 518 -18.36 -7.29 -9.12
N LEU A 519 -18.13 -7.89 -10.28
CA LEU A 519 -18.60 -9.22 -10.60
C LEU A 519 -17.51 -10.22 -10.23
N GLU A 520 -17.87 -11.19 -9.41
CA GLU A 520 -17.07 -12.35 -9.04
C GLU A 520 -17.78 -13.58 -9.61
N VAL A 521 -17.07 -14.36 -10.42
CA VAL A 521 -17.58 -15.59 -11.02
C VAL A 521 -16.68 -16.73 -10.59
N MET A 522 -17.28 -17.72 -9.93
CA MET A 522 -16.60 -18.92 -9.46
C MET A 522 -17.18 -20.14 -10.16
N ASP A 523 -16.32 -21.03 -10.66
CA ASP A 523 -16.75 -22.34 -11.16
C ASP A 523 -16.99 -23.33 -10.00
N ASP A 524 -17.45 -24.54 -10.35
CA ASP A 524 -17.56 -25.69 -9.45
C ASP A 524 -16.52 -26.79 -9.74
N GLY A 525 -15.45 -26.44 -10.47
CA GLY A 525 -14.30 -27.29 -10.71
C GLY A 525 -13.43 -27.50 -9.46
N VAL A 526 -12.35 -28.29 -9.60
CA VAL A 526 -11.51 -28.69 -8.47
C VAL A 526 -10.02 -28.37 -8.72
N PRO A 527 -9.41 -27.46 -7.91
CA PRO A 527 -10.06 -26.56 -6.97
C PRO A 527 -10.91 -25.51 -7.71
N ALA A 528 -11.94 -24.97 -7.05
CA ALA A 528 -12.82 -23.98 -7.67
C ALA A 528 -12.06 -22.67 -7.96
N LEU A 529 -12.08 -22.21 -9.21
CA LEU A 529 -11.37 -21.00 -9.63
C LEU A 529 -12.31 -19.81 -9.71
N THR A 530 -11.74 -18.62 -9.52
CA THR A 530 -12.51 -17.37 -9.46
C THR A 530 -11.93 -16.33 -10.39
N SER A 531 -12.79 -15.80 -11.25
CA SER A 531 -12.51 -14.65 -12.10
C SER A 531 -13.27 -13.42 -11.61
N TYR A 532 -12.70 -12.25 -11.86
CA TYR A 532 -13.34 -10.99 -11.51
C TYR A 532 -13.55 -10.09 -12.71
N ARG A 533 -14.52 -9.20 -12.59
CA ARG A 533 -14.63 -8.03 -13.45
C ARG A 533 -15.09 -6.83 -12.67
N ARG A 534 -14.26 -5.78 -12.68
CA ARG A 534 -14.63 -4.46 -12.15
C ARG A 534 -15.49 -3.69 -13.15
N VAL A 535 -16.58 -3.11 -12.66
CA VAL A 535 -17.41 -2.12 -13.36
C VAL A 535 -17.25 -0.79 -12.65
N MET A 536 -16.79 0.22 -13.37
CA MET A 536 -16.63 1.58 -12.87
C MET A 536 -17.80 2.43 -13.39
N ILE A 537 -18.64 2.90 -12.48
CA ILE A 537 -19.79 3.73 -12.79
C ILE A 537 -19.42 5.17 -12.45
N GLN A 538 -19.09 5.97 -13.46
CA GLN A 538 -18.96 7.40 -13.31
C GLN A 538 -20.36 8.01 -13.17
N VAL A 539 -20.68 8.52 -11.98
CA VAL A 539 -21.93 9.23 -11.75
C VAL A 539 -21.89 10.58 -12.44
N THR A 540 -22.98 10.91 -13.13
CA THR A 540 -23.24 12.22 -13.75
C THR A 540 -24.48 12.85 -13.11
N ASN A 541 -24.51 14.18 -13.10
CA ASN A 541 -25.63 14.98 -12.61
C ASN A 541 -25.78 16.21 -13.50
N ARG A 542 -26.28 15.97 -14.72
CA ARG A 542 -26.26 16.96 -15.81
C ARG A 542 -27.05 18.22 -15.48
N ASP A 543 -28.11 18.05 -14.70
CA ASP A 543 -29.02 19.13 -14.30
C ASP A 543 -28.65 19.75 -12.94
N LEU A 544 -27.48 19.40 -12.37
CA LEU A 544 -27.01 19.89 -11.07
C LEU A 544 -28.07 19.77 -9.95
N ARG A 545 -28.76 18.63 -9.90
CA ARG A 545 -29.81 18.31 -8.92
C ARG A 545 -29.19 17.96 -7.57
N GLY A 546 -29.95 18.14 -6.50
CA GLY A 546 -29.52 17.81 -5.14
C GLY A 546 -28.48 18.79 -4.57
N GLY A 547 -28.31 18.79 -3.24
CA GLY A 547 -27.39 19.72 -2.55
C GLY A 547 -28.03 21.03 -2.10
N VAL A 548 -27.23 21.89 -1.48
CA VAL A 548 -27.69 23.19 -0.95
C VAL A 548 -27.68 24.23 -2.08
N GLU A 549 -28.86 24.72 -2.47
CA GLU A 549 -29.01 25.81 -3.45
C GLU A 549 -28.36 27.11 -2.94
N VAL A 550 -27.70 27.82 -3.86
CA VAL A 550 -27.34 29.22 -3.65
C VAL A 550 -28.54 30.06 -4.09
N LYS A 551 -29.27 30.67 -3.16
CA LYS A 551 -30.10 31.83 -3.52
C LYS A 551 -29.14 32.91 -4.04
N ALA A 552 -29.27 33.28 -5.32
CA ALA A 552 -28.65 34.50 -5.80
C ALA A 552 -29.11 35.66 -4.89
N PRO A 553 -28.23 36.59 -4.48
CA PRO A 553 -28.68 37.76 -3.75
C PRO A 553 -29.72 38.47 -4.62
N GLU A 554 -30.94 38.62 -4.10
CA GLU A 554 -31.99 39.41 -4.73
C GLU A 554 -31.45 40.84 -4.87
N VAL A 555 -31.20 41.26 -6.10
CA VAL A 555 -30.94 42.67 -6.40
C VAL A 555 -32.30 43.36 -6.41
N GLU A 556 -32.81 43.70 -5.22
CA GLU A 556 -33.89 44.67 -5.08
C GLU A 556 -33.31 46.09 -5.09
N GLY A 557 -33.70 46.87 -6.10
CA GLY A 557 -33.81 48.33 -6.00
C GLY A 557 -32.49 49.10 -5.98
N GLY A 558 -32.23 49.85 -7.05
CA GLY A 558 -31.00 50.61 -7.23
C GLY A 558 -30.75 51.68 -6.17
N VAL A 559 -29.47 51.75 -5.75
CA VAL A 559 -28.80 52.99 -5.33
C VAL A 559 -27.42 52.98 -5.96
N VAL A 560 -27.14 53.97 -6.81
CA VAL A 560 -25.79 54.31 -7.25
C VAL A 560 -25.14 55.14 -6.16
N MET A 561 -24.09 54.64 -5.52
CA MET A 561 -23.01 55.44 -4.89
C MET A 561 -21.74 54.56 -4.89
N LYS A 562 -20.78 54.92 -5.75
CA LYS A 562 -19.52 55.64 -5.43
C LYS A 562 -18.51 54.79 -4.65
N GLU A 563 -17.30 54.75 -5.21
CA GLU A 563 -16.08 54.15 -4.68
C GLU A 563 -15.97 54.14 -3.15
N VAL A 564 -15.72 52.96 -2.60
CA VAL A 564 -15.00 52.79 -1.33
C VAL A 564 -13.96 51.69 -1.53
N GLU A 565 -12.78 52.15 -1.93
CA GLU A 565 -11.53 51.53 -1.54
C GLU A 565 -11.36 51.73 -0.01
N VAL A 566 -10.83 50.71 0.68
CA VAL A 566 -10.48 50.68 2.11
C VAL A 566 -11.63 50.42 3.11
N GLU A 567 -11.83 49.14 3.47
CA GLU A 567 -11.96 48.70 4.88
C GLU A 567 -11.85 47.17 5.01
N ALA A 568 -10.60 46.69 5.02
CA ALA A 568 -10.23 45.39 5.57
C ALA A 568 -8.96 45.58 6.43
N LYS A 569 -9.05 46.47 7.43
CA LYS A 569 -8.09 46.60 8.53
C LYS A 569 -8.82 47.12 9.76
N LYS A 570 -9.15 46.19 10.66
CA LYS A 570 -9.64 46.25 12.05
C LYS A 570 -10.55 45.03 12.19
N GLU A 571 -10.29 44.01 12.98
CA GLU A 571 -9.61 43.89 14.27
C GLU A 571 -8.93 42.52 14.31
N VAL A 572 -7.63 42.46 14.62
CA VAL A 572 -7.01 41.52 15.58
C VAL A 572 -5.66 42.18 15.94
N GLU A 573 -5.68 43.25 16.73
CA GLU A 573 -4.53 43.56 17.58
C GLU A 573 -4.72 42.73 18.86
N LYS A 574 -4.05 41.59 18.95
CA LYS A 574 -3.89 40.88 20.23
C LYS A 574 -2.91 41.72 21.05
N GLU A 575 -3.40 42.35 22.13
CA GLU A 575 -2.56 42.99 23.13
C GLU A 575 -1.58 41.95 23.71
N VAL A 576 -0.30 42.08 23.33
CA VAL A 576 0.80 41.45 24.05
C VAL A 576 1.15 42.41 25.18
N LYS A 577 0.80 42.06 26.42
CA LYS A 577 1.28 42.79 27.59
C LYS A 577 2.69 42.30 27.91
N THR A 578 3.64 43.23 27.78
CA THR A 578 5.02 43.05 28.23
C THR A 578 5.15 43.86 29.51
N GLU A 579 5.40 43.17 30.63
CA GLU A 579 5.72 43.83 31.89
C GLU A 579 7.21 43.66 32.15
N VAL A 580 7.89 44.78 32.41
CA VAL A 580 9.30 44.81 32.81
C VAL A 580 9.32 44.76 34.33
N ALA A 581 9.90 43.71 34.90
CA ALA A 581 10.16 43.62 36.33
C ALA A 581 11.64 43.91 36.59
N VAL A 582 11.92 44.89 37.45
CA VAL A 582 13.26 45.14 38.00
C VAL A 582 13.43 44.23 39.21
N ILE A 583 14.44 43.37 39.19
CA ILE A 583 14.75 42.49 40.32
C ILE A 583 16.11 42.92 40.88
N GLU A 584 16.13 43.31 42.16
CA GLU A 584 17.39 43.50 42.90
C GLU A 584 17.97 42.12 43.24
N VAL A 585 19.21 41.87 42.82
CA VAL A 585 19.93 40.65 43.21
C VAL A 585 21.15 41.04 44.04
N GLU A 586 21.24 40.51 45.26
CA GLU A 586 22.44 40.61 46.08
C GLU A 586 23.36 39.42 45.79
N ASN A 587 24.59 39.70 45.39
CA ASN A 587 25.64 38.69 45.32
C ASN A 587 26.48 38.68 46.61
N GLU A 588 27.21 37.58 46.85
CA GLU A 588 27.96 37.25 48.09
C GLU A 588 29.05 38.26 48.52
N ASN A 589 29.19 39.40 47.85
CA ASN A 589 30.06 40.53 48.23
C ASN A 589 29.29 41.82 48.58
N GLU A 590 28.00 41.73 48.94
CA GLU A 590 27.13 42.83 49.41
C GLU A 590 27.12 44.10 48.52
N LYS A 591 27.10 43.92 47.20
CA LYS A 591 26.71 44.98 46.26
C LYS A 591 25.44 44.58 45.53
N LYS A 592 24.46 45.47 45.58
CA LYS A 592 23.18 45.37 44.88
C LYS A 592 23.33 45.80 43.44
N GLU A 593 22.94 44.95 42.50
CA GLU A 593 22.71 45.32 41.10
C GLU A 593 21.23 45.04 40.75
N GLU A 594 20.63 45.98 40.03
CA GLU A 594 19.27 45.87 39.49
C GLU A 594 19.34 45.27 38.09
N VAL A 595 18.60 44.19 37.86
CA VAL A 595 18.47 43.57 36.54
C VAL A 595 17.01 43.63 36.09
N GLU A 596 16.79 44.23 34.92
CA GLU A 596 15.47 44.27 34.27
C GLU A 596 15.22 42.98 33.47
N VAL A 597 14.08 42.35 33.70
CA VAL A 597 13.64 41.15 32.97
C VAL A 597 12.28 41.42 32.32
N GLU A 598 12.20 41.24 31.00
CA GLU A 598 10.93 41.31 30.25
C GLU A 598 10.18 39.98 30.34
N ILE A 599 8.93 40.02 30.82
CA ILE A 599 8.05 38.85 30.87
C ILE A 599 6.89 39.08 29.90
N THR A 600 6.70 38.13 28.98
CA THR A 600 5.61 38.16 27.99
C THR A 600 4.65 37.00 28.24
N THR A 601 3.35 37.26 28.44
CA THR A 601 2.34 36.20 28.61
C THR A 601 1.22 36.32 27.56
N GLN A 602 0.81 35.19 26.96
CA GLN A 602 -0.36 35.08 26.07
C GLN A 602 -1.49 34.36 26.81
N ALA A 603 -2.69 34.95 26.82
CA ALA A 603 -3.87 34.37 27.44
C ALA A 603 -4.57 33.38 26.49
N ASP A 604 -4.67 32.10 26.89
CA ASP A 604 -5.54 31.10 26.26
C ASP A 604 -6.89 31.04 27.01
N GLU A 605 -8.00 31.21 26.28
CA GLU A 605 -9.34 30.87 26.77
C GLU A 605 -9.77 29.51 26.22
N GLU A 606 -9.78 28.46 27.05
CA GLU A 606 -10.63 27.29 26.85
C GLU A 606 -11.54 27.03 28.07
N ARG A 607 -12.80 26.73 27.76
CA ARG A 607 -13.92 26.56 28.70
C ARG A 607 -13.90 25.19 29.40
N LYS A 608 -14.13 25.27 30.70
CA LYS A 608 -14.48 24.22 31.68
C LYS A 608 -15.53 23.20 31.20
N GLN A 609 -15.19 21.91 31.36
CA GLN A 609 -16.12 20.88 31.88
C GLN A 609 -15.33 19.70 32.45
N VAL A 610 -15.07 19.72 33.76
CA VAL A 610 -14.66 18.53 34.53
C VAL A 610 -15.67 18.34 35.66
N GLY A 611 -16.44 17.26 35.57
CA GLY A 611 -17.31 16.78 36.63
C GLY A 611 -16.52 15.97 37.65
N ILE A 612 -16.81 16.23 38.92
CA ILE A 612 -16.27 15.55 40.09
C ILE A 612 -17.02 14.21 40.28
N PRO A 613 -16.32 13.07 40.45
CA PRO A 613 -16.88 11.92 41.14
C PRO A 613 -16.48 11.94 42.62
N GLN A 614 -17.46 11.76 43.50
CA GLN A 614 -17.29 11.56 44.93
C GLN A 614 -16.48 10.30 45.23
N LEU A 615 -15.48 10.41 46.11
CA LEU A 615 -14.87 9.28 46.81
C LEU A 615 -15.54 9.11 48.18
N VAL A 616 -16.04 7.91 48.45
CA VAL A 616 -16.45 7.43 49.77
C VAL A 616 -15.47 6.34 50.18
N GLY A 617 -14.86 6.52 51.36
CA GLY A 617 -14.66 5.46 52.35
C GLY A 617 -13.51 4.46 52.16
N ASN A 618 -12.43 4.75 52.89
CA ASN A 618 -11.72 3.86 53.81
C ASN A 618 -10.75 2.76 53.31
N GLU A 619 -9.56 2.85 53.93
CA GLU A 619 -8.63 1.79 54.37
C GLU A 619 -7.58 1.25 53.40
N ILE A 620 -6.36 1.82 53.48
CA ILE A 620 -5.09 1.08 53.39
C ILE A 620 -4.12 1.66 54.44
N PRO A 621 -3.48 0.84 55.30
CA PRO A 621 -2.23 1.22 55.94
C PRO A 621 -1.01 0.71 55.17
N ALA A 622 -0.03 1.61 55.07
CA ALA A 622 1.43 1.44 55.10
C ALA A 622 2.15 0.58 54.04
N GLY A 623 3.08 1.23 53.32
CA GLY A 623 4.35 0.59 52.97
C GLY A 623 5.05 1.06 51.70
N VAL A 624 6.00 2.00 51.88
CA VAL A 624 7.28 2.12 51.14
C VAL A 624 7.28 2.79 49.74
N VAL A 625 8.21 3.74 49.62
CA VAL A 625 8.55 4.64 48.50
C VAL A 625 9.49 3.94 47.48
N PRO A 626 9.44 4.30 46.18
CA PRO A 626 10.64 4.84 45.49
C PRO A 626 10.27 6.04 44.58
N GLU A 627 10.97 7.18 44.68
CA GLU A 627 12.22 7.60 44.00
C GLU A 627 12.04 8.06 42.54
N GLU A 628 12.41 9.32 42.29
CA GLU A 628 12.26 10.12 41.08
C GLU A 628 13.30 9.79 40.01
N SER A 629 12.94 9.93 38.72
CA SER A 629 13.92 10.31 37.70
C SER A 629 13.26 10.84 36.41
N GLN A 630 13.69 12.06 36.05
CA GLN A 630 13.95 12.58 34.70
C GLN A 630 12.77 13.01 33.80
N THR A 631 12.64 14.33 33.66
CA THR A 631 12.54 14.96 32.34
C THR A 631 13.30 16.28 32.35
N LYS A 632 14.45 16.25 31.67
CA LYS A 632 15.25 17.40 31.25
C LYS A 632 14.99 17.60 29.76
N ASP A 633 15.26 18.81 29.32
CA ASP A 633 15.55 19.21 27.94
C ASP A 633 14.38 19.77 27.11
N VAL A 634 14.27 21.10 27.14
CA VAL A 634 14.04 21.88 25.93
C VAL A 634 14.91 23.14 25.98
N VAL A 635 15.68 23.31 24.90
CA VAL A 635 16.32 24.54 24.36
C VAL A 635 17.67 24.97 24.94
N GLU A 636 18.75 24.55 24.28
CA GLU A 636 19.89 25.42 24.03
C GLU A 636 20.29 25.35 22.55
N ALA A 637 20.07 26.46 21.84
CA ALA A 637 20.91 26.90 20.74
C ALA A 637 20.59 28.35 20.40
N LYS A 638 21.48 29.29 20.76
CA LYS A 638 21.97 30.34 19.84
C LYS A 638 23.18 31.08 20.41
N VAL A 639 24.32 30.78 19.79
CA VAL A 639 25.38 31.68 19.28
C VAL A 639 26.38 32.30 20.26
N GLU A 640 27.60 31.76 20.15
CA GLU A 640 28.92 32.39 20.24
C GLU A 640 28.95 33.92 19.98
N GLU A 641 29.52 34.68 20.91
CA GLU A 641 30.70 35.52 20.68
C GLU A 641 31.08 36.20 22.00
N ILE A 642 32.34 36.09 22.42
CA ILE A 642 33.21 37.17 22.99
C ILE A 642 34.40 36.55 23.76
N SER A 643 35.55 36.67 23.10
CA SER A 643 36.90 36.91 23.61
C SER A 643 37.63 35.91 24.54
N LYS A 644 38.67 35.30 23.94
CA LYS A 644 40.06 35.26 24.42
C LYS A 644 40.40 36.18 25.61
N SER A 645 41.07 35.66 26.64
CA SER A 645 42.42 36.10 27.07
C SER A 645 42.95 35.41 28.35
N LYS A 646 44.28 35.22 28.39
CA LYS A 646 45.22 34.93 29.50
C LYS A 646 45.32 33.47 29.99
N GLU A 647 46.41 32.72 29.73
CA GLU A 647 47.83 32.78 30.21
C GLU A 647 48.08 32.27 31.64
N GLY A 648 48.89 31.21 31.71
CA GLY A 648 49.79 30.78 32.82
C GLY A 648 49.16 29.90 33.91
N ASP A 649 49.82 28.95 34.57
CA ASP A 649 51.14 28.31 34.49
C ASP A 649 51.13 27.15 35.54
N GLU A 650 52.00 26.15 35.38
CA GLU A 650 52.45 25.11 36.36
C GLU A 650 51.39 24.17 37.04
N GLY A 651 51.60 22.86 37.28
CA GLY A 651 52.77 21.97 37.22
C GLY A 651 52.40 20.51 37.56
N ASP A 652 53.38 19.62 37.38
CA ASP A 652 53.51 18.15 37.51
C ASP A 652 52.58 17.36 38.46
N VAL A 653 52.26 16.09 38.12
CA VAL A 653 52.84 14.85 38.72
C VAL A 653 52.58 13.62 37.82
N ASP A 654 53.64 12.82 37.65
CA ASP A 654 53.74 11.48 37.04
C ASP A 654 52.69 10.43 37.48
N VAL A 655 52.40 9.45 36.60
CA VAL A 655 52.70 8.00 36.78
C VAL A 655 52.26 7.23 35.52
N GLU A 656 53.21 6.53 34.90
CA GLU A 656 53.04 5.59 33.78
C GLU A 656 53.05 4.11 34.30
N PRO A 657 52.95 3.05 33.46
CA PRO A 657 51.83 2.12 33.37
C PRO A 657 52.10 0.72 33.97
N MET A 658 51.08 -0.13 34.07
CA MET A 658 51.28 -1.59 34.18
C MET A 658 50.31 -2.41 33.32
N GLN A 659 50.93 -3.23 32.47
CA GLN A 659 50.41 -4.46 31.87
C GLN A 659 50.47 -5.64 32.86
N GLY A 660 49.66 -6.67 32.61
CA GLY A 660 49.75 -8.01 33.21
C GLY A 660 48.51 -8.84 32.79
N VAL A 661 48.51 -9.61 31.70
CA VAL A 661 49.13 -10.94 31.42
C VAL A 661 48.29 -12.13 31.92
N GLU A 662 47.68 -12.78 30.93
CA GLU A 662 47.52 -14.23 30.62
C GLU A 662 46.87 -15.29 31.54
N GLN A 663 46.17 -16.20 30.83
CA GLN A 663 46.11 -17.68 30.93
C GLN A 663 44.76 -18.28 31.38
N ALA A 664 44.31 -19.46 30.94
CA ALA A 664 44.41 -20.26 29.72
C ALA A 664 43.56 -21.54 29.97
N TRP A 665 42.92 -22.05 28.91
CA TRP A 665 42.69 -23.46 28.57
C TRP A 665 41.60 -24.35 29.23
N CYS A 666 40.70 -24.80 28.34
CA CYS A 666 40.04 -26.10 28.14
C CYS A 666 40.08 -27.20 29.22
N HIS A 667 38.92 -27.84 29.43
CA HIS A 667 38.79 -29.32 29.41
C HIS A 667 37.39 -29.78 28.98
N GLU A 668 37.35 -30.70 28.00
CA GLU A 668 36.23 -31.57 27.64
C GLU A 668 36.03 -32.68 28.69
N LYS A 669 34.79 -33.18 28.87
CA LYS A 669 34.38 -34.56 28.52
C LYS A 669 32.99 -34.93 29.03
N ASN A 670 32.33 -35.74 28.19
CA ASN A 670 31.06 -36.50 28.30
C ASN A 670 29.76 -35.77 28.00
#